data_AF-A0A182J0T8-F1
#
_entry.id   AF-A0A182J0T8-F1
#
_cell.length_a   1.000
_cell.length_b   1.000
_cell.length_c   1.000
_cell.angle_alpha   90.00
_cell.angle_beta   90.00
_cell.angle_gamma   90.00
#
_symmetry.space_group_name_H-M   'P 1'
#
loop_
_entity.id
_entity.type
_entity.pdbx_description
1 polymer ?
#
loop_
_entity_poly.entity_id
_entity_poly.type
_entity_poly.pdbx_seq_one_letter_code
_entity_poly.pdbx_strand_id
1 'polypeptide(L)'
;MQRQGVLVRLLRHTRRFIVNLLTTTSAHGARHLVHGGLHILERLVWLSCITVGVYGMVALSQRIWNRFQTSPTVISMDRNMYLWNTSFPSLTICLHRRIDEEKLAAYIRLRGFDEDDAEQFREFVVLLANVSYRTFLELPMYKTFGIAGYDYMELLHNLSWSFLPQVISGAARNLDVQPTVTELGLCLAVNSRIAQYTSYEYWQARRWDEVHEPTPLVVHPLDGEVYGQLVKLESSYEVFFHGSMEVAEISKRQYSFQESYYTTVELMALEIITSRNARELSVSQRQCRFTHEADTLIFSPVYSYNLCRMECRMKLASKLCGCVPHFYRAVGKGNFRYRICDFEGLRCLGQRSDCIKAVLFRSDSCFFEQEHPKSMAEVNENYRPLIGAMIEEGLRKLQVLSWCSQNQQLIDSTQTYSIAALLQDKKQGLQDILETFADCTVGHLPSSTSARSSTEHVFRASSSSGEERVYYDRVEYLERSKEIRRLMKRFKVLKYQCHELNHKLHVESQIEMTRHRFIKHSEASSKELLQQTITERVDQLQADLKNIDLDKTRAIQAAAAIEKFYRWKLESTEQQIEDWMNRFDREKEDQDSRFQKARATEKYWNELKISYDQRQQEVDKLERELVRWEAELKHKELCGRLATRLQAWWRGVMVRRGLGRFGPTGGKKAKSTGKGGKKSKKI
;
A
#
# COMPACT_ATOMS: atom_id res chain seq x y z
N MET A 1 -51.21 -64.42 7.22
CA MET A 1 -49.98 -65.03 6.66
C MET A 1 -49.45 -64.40 5.36
N GLN A 2 -50.27 -63.94 4.39
CA GLN A 2 -49.77 -63.50 3.07
C GLN A 2 -48.72 -62.35 3.06
N ARG A 3 -48.76 -61.37 3.99
CA ARG A 3 -47.77 -60.27 4.05
C ARG A 3 -46.31 -60.75 4.24
N GLN A 4 -46.08 -61.84 4.98
CA GLN A 4 -44.71 -62.35 5.23
C GLN A 4 -44.08 -62.93 3.95
N GLY A 5 -44.86 -63.57 3.08
CA GLY A 5 -44.36 -64.17 1.83
C GLY A 5 -43.88 -63.13 0.80
N VAL A 6 -44.52 -61.95 0.75
CA VAL A 6 -44.11 -60.85 -0.14
C VAL A 6 -42.78 -60.25 0.33
N LEU A 7 -42.63 -59.98 1.63
CA LEU A 7 -41.41 -59.42 2.20
C LEU A 7 -40.19 -60.33 1.96
N VAL A 8 -40.35 -61.65 2.14
CA VAL A 8 -39.28 -62.64 1.91
C VAL A 8 -38.89 -62.75 0.42
N ARG A 9 -39.85 -62.62 -0.51
CA ARG A 9 -39.53 -62.52 -1.94
C ARG A 9 -38.77 -61.24 -2.25
N LEU A 10 -39.22 -60.10 -1.73
CA LEU A 10 -38.58 -58.80 -1.92
C LEU A 10 -37.12 -58.84 -1.45
N LEU A 11 -36.88 -59.32 -0.22
CA LEU A 11 -35.54 -59.49 0.37
C LEU A 11 -34.63 -60.42 -0.46
N ARG A 12 -35.20 -61.44 -1.12
CA ARG A 12 -34.45 -62.35 -1.99
C ARG A 12 -34.08 -61.69 -3.33
N HIS A 13 -34.98 -60.86 -3.87
CA HIS A 13 -34.71 -60.07 -5.08
C HIS A 13 -33.70 -58.95 -4.82
N THR A 14 -33.84 -58.18 -3.73
CA THR A 14 -32.89 -57.13 -3.37
C THR A 14 -31.51 -57.71 -3.06
N ARG A 15 -31.41 -58.85 -2.37
CA ARG A 15 -30.12 -59.54 -2.17
C ARG A 15 -29.46 -59.93 -3.49
N ARG A 16 -30.20 -60.50 -4.45
CA ARG A 16 -29.65 -60.83 -5.79
C ARG A 16 -29.22 -59.59 -6.56
N PHE A 17 -30.00 -58.51 -6.47
CA PHE A 17 -29.66 -57.22 -7.09
C PHE A 17 -28.38 -56.62 -6.51
N ILE A 18 -28.25 -56.55 -5.18
CA ILE A 18 -27.05 -56.05 -4.49
C ILE A 18 -25.83 -56.91 -4.83
N VAL A 19 -25.98 -58.24 -4.86
CA VAL A 19 -24.91 -59.16 -5.26
C VAL A 19 -24.44 -58.86 -6.68
N ASN A 20 -25.36 -58.80 -7.65
CA ASN A 20 -25.01 -58.53 -9.04
C ASN A 20 -24.38 -57.14 -9.22
N LEU A 21 -24.93 -56.12 -8.56
CA LEU A 21 -24.40 -54.76 -8.58
C LEU A 21 -22.94 -54.73 -8.09
N LEU A 22 -22.67 -55.22 -6.88
CA LEU A 22 -21.34 -55.19 -6.27
C LEU A 22 -20.31 -56.06 -7.02
N THR A 23 -20.75 -57.06 -7.80
CA THR A 23 -19.86 -57.81 -8.71
C THR A 23 -19.57 -57.10 -10.04
N THR A 24 -20.42 -56.17 -10.47
CA THR A 24 -20.27 -55.45 -11.76
C THR A 24 -19.79 -54.02 -11.63
N THR A 25 -19.77 -53.41 -10.43
CA THR A 25 -19.22 -52.06 -10.25
C THR A 25 -17.72 -52.00 -10.57
N SER A 26 -17.26 -50.83 -11.01
CA SER A 26 -15.84 -50.46 -11.06
C SER A 26 -15.22 -50.13 -9.70
N ALA A 27 -15.99 -50.17 -8.59
CA ALA A 27 -15.48 -49.87 -7.26
C ALA A 27 -14.53 -50.98 -6.77
N HIS A 28 -13.25 -50.66 -6.67
CA HIS A 28 -12.23 -51.59 -6.18
C HIS A 28 -12.56 -52.10 -4.77
N GLY A 29 -12.31 -53.39 -4.52
CA GLY A 29 -12.66 -54.07 -3.27
C GLY A 29 -14.11 -54.57 -3.18
N ALA A 30 -15.10 -53.88 -3.77
CA ALA A 30 -16.53 -54.21 -3.61
C ALA A 30 -16.87 -55.65 -4.03
N ARG A 31 -16.24 -56.16 -5.10
CA ARG A 31 -16.38 -57.53 -5.59
C ARG A 31 -15.95 -58.59 -4.55
N HIS A 32 -14.94 -58.31 -3.72
CA HIS A 32 -14.42 -59.26 -2.73
C HIS A 32 -15.34 -59.40 -1.50
N LEU A 33 -16.21 -58.43 -1.23
CA LEU A 33 -17.25 -58.55 -0.20
C LEU A 33 -18.33 -59.59 -0.55
N VAL A 34 -18.50 -59.87 -1.85
CA VAL A 34 -19.65 -60.61 -2.40
C VAL A 34 -19.29 -61.96 -3.01
N HIS A 35 -18.02 -62.16 -3.40
CA HIS A 35 -17.59 -63.42 -4.03
C HIS A 35 -17.80 -64.64 -3.13
N GLY A 36 -18.24 -65.76 -3.73
CA GLY A 36 -18.43 -67.04 -3.04
C GLY A 36 -17.09 -67.71 -2.71
N GLY A 37 -17.05 -68.49 -1.63
CA GLY A 37 -15.86 -69.27 -1.24
C GLY A 37 -14.84 -68.57 -0.33
N LEU A 38 -14.96 -67.25 -0.10
CA LEU A 38 -14.05 -66.50 0.77
C LEU A 38 -14.41 -66.63 2.26
N HIS A 39 -13.40 -66.69 3.14
CA HIS A 39 -13.59 -66.73 4.59
C HIS A 39 -14.11 -65.39 5.15
N ILE A 40 -14.81 -65.46 6.28
CA ILE A 40 -15.40 -64.28 6.95
C ILE A 40 -14.33 -63.25 7.32
N LEU A 41 -13.15 -63.70 7.79
CA LEU A 41 -12.02 -62.83 8.12
C LEU A 41 -11.53 -62.02 6.92
N GLU A 42 -11.41 -62.65 5.74
CA GLU A 42 -10.98 -61.98 4.52
C GLU A 42 -11.97 -60.88 4.10
N ARG A 43 -13.27 -61.15 4.23
CA ARG A 43 -14.31 -60.14 3.99
C ARG A 43 -14.25 -58.97 4.98
N LEU A 44 -13.90 -59.21 6.24
CA LEU A 44 -13.71 -58.16 7.24
C LEU A 44 -12.46 -57.32 6.94
N VAL A 45 -11.37 -57.93 6.46
CA VAL A 45 -10.17 -57.19 5.99
C VAL A 45 -10.52 -56.31 4.80
N TRP A 46 -11.19 -56.85 3.76
CA TRP A 46 -11.61 -56.04 2.61
C TRP A 46 -12.59 -54.93 3.00
N LEU A 47 -13.53 -55.19 3.91
CA LEU A 47 -14.44 -54.18 4.43
C LEU A 47 -13.67 -53.06 5.15
N SER A 48 -12.70 -53.41 5.99
CA SER A 48 -11.81 -52.45 6.67
C SER A 48 -11.00 -51.60 5.69
N CYS A 49 -10.39 -52.21 4.67
CA CYS A 49 -9.66 -51.49 3.63
C CYS A 49 -10.57 -50.51 2.87
N ILE A 50 -11.81 -50.91 2.55
CA ILE A 50 -12.79 -50.03 1.89
C ILE A 50 -13.23 -48.89 2.81
N THR A 51 -13.51 -49.14 4.10
CA THR A 51 -13.92 -48.06 5.02
C THR A 51 -12.79 -47.06 5.27
N VAL A 52 -11.55 -47.52 5.44
CA VAL A 52 -10.36 -46.65 5.53
C VAL A 52 -10.14 -45.87 4.23
N GLY A 53 -10.31 -46.50 3.07
CA GLY A 53 -10.20 -45.85 1.76
C GLY A 53 -11.26 -44.76 1.54
N VAL A 54 -12.52 -45.04 1.89
CA VAL A 54 -13.62 -44.06 1.82
C VAL A 54 -13.42 -42.92 2.82
N TYR A 55 -13.01 -43.22 4.06
CA TYR A 55 -12.66 -42.19 5.05
C TYR A 55 -11.52 -41.29 4.55
N GLY A 56 -10.45 -41.88 4.02
CA GLY A 56 -9.32 -41.15 3.42
C GLY A 56 -9.74 -40.28 2.24
N MET A 57 -10.59 -40.80 1.34
CA MET A 57 -11.17 -40.05 0.22
C MET A 57 -11.94 -38.82 0.74
N VAL A 58 -12.89 -39.01 1.66
CA VAL A 58 -13.71 -37.92 2.20
C VAL A 58 -12.84 -36.89 2.92
N ALA A 59 -11.89 -37.32 3.76
CA ALA A 59 -10.99 -36.42 4.49
C ALA A 59 -10.07 -35.61 3.57
N LEU A 60 -9.53 -36.23 2.51
CA LEU A 60 -8.71 -35.52 1.51
C LEU A 60 -9.55 -34.57 0.66
N SER A 61 -10.73 -35.00 0.19
CA SER A 61 -11.65 -34.13 -0.55
C SER A 61 -12.09 -32.93 0.28
N GLN A 62 -12.40 -33.10 1.57
CA GLN A 62 -12.72 -31.99 2.48
C GLN A 62 -11.53 -31.05 2.67
N ARG A 63 -10.29 -31.57 2.81
CA ARG A 63 -9.08 -30.71 2.92
C ARG A 63 -8.83 -29.90 1.64
N ILE A 64 -8.97 -30.52 0.47
CA ILE A 64 -8.81 -29.86 -0.84
C ILE A 64 -9.91 -28.81 -1.03
N TRP A 65 -11.16 -29.16 -0.73
CA TRP A 65 -12.29 -28.23 -0.82
C TRP A 65 -12.15 -27.05 0.13
N ASN A 66 -11.79 -27.28 1.38
CA ASN A 66 -11.56 -26.21 2.36
C ASN A 66 -10.44 -25.28 1.88
N ARG A 67 -9.30 -25.82 1.38
CA ARG A 67 -8.24 -25.00 0.79
C ARG A 67 -8.72 -24.19 -0.41
N PHE A 68 -9.54 -24.77 -1.30
CA PHE A 68 -10.12 -24.04 -2.43
C PHE A 68 -11.06 -22.90 -1.98
N GLN A 69 -11.77 -23.07 -0.85
CA GLN A 69 -12.63 -22.03 -0.30
C GLN A 69 -11.86 -20.94 0.47
N THR A 70 -10.76 -21.29 1.16
CA THR A 70 -10.01 -20.34 2.02
C THR A 70 -8.78 -19.70 1.36
N SER A 71 -8.14 -20.37 0.41
CA SER A 71 -6.90 -19.91 -0.23
C SER A 71 -6.66 -20.55 -1.62
N PRO A 72 -7.51 -20.23 -2.63
CA PRO A 72 -7.36 -20.72 -4.00
C PRO A 72 -6.29 -19.98 -4.82
N THR A 73 -5.89 -18.77 -4.41
CA THR A 73 -4.93 -17.93 -5.14
C THR A 73 -3.48 -18.19 -4.74
N VAL A 74 -2.56 -17.99 -5.68
CA VAL A 74 -1.10 -18.08 -5.48
C VAL A 74 -0.46 -16.85 -6.14
N ILE A 75 0.49 -16.23 -5.45
CA ILE A 75 1.27 -15.10 -5.96
C ILE A 75 2.62 -15.62 -6.47
N SER A 76 2.99 -15.22 -7.69
CA SER A 76 4.28 -15.51 -8.31
C SER A 76 4.88 -14.23 -8.87
N MET A 77 6.19 -14.01 -8.70
CA MET A 77 6.88 -12.91 -9.36
C MET A 77 7.10 -13.26 -10.83
N ASP A 78 6.63 -12.41 -11.74
CA ASP A 78 7.10 -12.43 -13.12
C ASP A 78 8.58 -12.00 -13.15
N ARG A 79 9.34 -12.53 -14.11
CA ARG A 79 10.75 -12.24 -14.34
C ARG A 79 11.04 -11.74 -15.77
N ASN A 80 10.02 -11.68 -16.63
CA ASN A 80 10.20 -11.35 -18.04
C ASN A 80 10.19 -9.83 -18.30
N MET A 81 11.28 -9.17 -17.89
CA MET A 81 11.47 -7.71 -18.01
C MET A 81 11.31 -7.15 -19.43
N TYR A 82 11.46 -7.98 -20.47
CA TYR A 82 11.31 -7.59 -21.87
C TYR A 82 9.86 -7.37 -22.34
N LEU A 83 8.86 -7.67 -21.50
CA LEU A 83 7.44 -7.46 -21.77
C LEU A 83 6.75 -6.60 -20.69
N TRP A 84 7.51 -5.94 -19.82
CA TRP A 84 6.97 -5.18 -18.70
C TRP A 84 6.49 -3.80 -19.14
N ASN A 85 5.20 -3.73 -19.44
CA ASN A 85 4.48 -2.51 -19.73
C ASN A 85 3.83 -1.99 -18.45
N THR A 86 4.59 -1.27 -17.63
CA THR A 86 4.16 -0.78 -16.31
C THR A 86 3.38 0.52 -16.45
N SER A 87 2.26 0.68 -15.75
CA SER A 87 1.56 1.98 -15.74
C SER A 87 2.41 3.06 -15.04
N PHE A 88 2.60 4.22 -15.68
CA PHE A 88 3.22 5.37 -15.03
C PHE A 88 2.42 5.75 -13.76
N PRO A 89 3.06 6.06 -12.62
CA PRO A 89 2.34 6.37 -11.40
C PRO A 89 1.41 7.58 -11.57
N SER A 90 0.33 7.61 -10.79
CA SER A 90 -0.48 8.80 -10.63
C SER A 90 0.04 9.62 -9.45
N LEU A 91 -0.09 10.93 -9.55
CA LEU A 91 0.23 11.85 -8.48
C LEU A 91 -0.95 12.79 -8.23
N THR A 92 -1.28 13.02 -6.97
CA THR A 92 -2.22 14.07 -6.57
C THR A 92 -1.46 15.22 -5.94
N ILE A 93 -1.71 16.43 -6.42
CA ILE A 93 -1.08 17.68 -5.99
C ILE A 93 -2.13 18.51 -5.25
N CYS A 94 -1.84 18.88 -4.01
CA CYS A 94 -2.67 19.79 -3.22
C CYS A 94 -1.87 21.07 -2.96
N LEU A 95 -2.31 22.20 -3.52
CA LEU A 95 -1.68 23.50 -3.27
C LEU A 95 -2.00 23.99 -1.84
N HIS A 96 -1.11 24.79 -1.24
CA HIS A 96 -1.44 25.52 0.00
C HIS A 96 -2.29 26.77 -0.31
N ARG A 97 -2.07 27.41 -1.47
CA ARG A 97 -2.94 28.47 -2.01
C ARG A 97 -4.08 27.83 -2.79
N ARG A 98 -5.25 27.73 -2.16
CA ARG A 98 -6.45 27.10 -2.75
C ARG A 98 -7.56 28.07 -3.12
N ILE A 99 -7.53 29.26 -2.55
CA ILE A 99 -8.54 30.30 -2.75
C ILE A 99 -7.96 31.42 -3.59
N ASP A 100 -8.81 31.95 -4.45
CA ASP A 100 -8.55 33.14 -5.24
C ASP A 100 -8.95 34.39 -4.44
N GLU A 101 -7.95 35.14 -3.99
CA GLU A 101 -8.14 36.37 -3.22
C GLU A 101 -8.97 37.42 -3.97
N GLU A 102 -8.93 37.47 -5.30
CA GLU A 102 -9.74 38.43 -6.08
C GLU A 102 -11.22 38.03 -6.06
N LYS A 103 -11.53 36.73 -6.22
CA LYS A 103 -12.90 36.20 -6.11
C LYS A 103 -13.44 36.35 -4.68
N LEU A 104 -12.60 36.10 -3.67
CA LEU A 104 -12.96 36.28 -2.26
C LEU A 104 -13.25 37.74 -1.93
N ALA A 105 -12.40 38.68 -2.36
CA ALA A 105 -12.63 40.11 -2.19
C ALA A 105 -13.92 40.58 -2.90
N ALA A 106 -14.21 40.06 -4.09
CA ALA A 106 -15.47 40.33 -4.79
C ALA A 106 -16.69 39.79 -4.04
N TYR A 107 -16.61 38.57 -3.48
CA TYR A 107 -17.68 37.96 -2.68
C TYR A 107 -17.96 38.74 -1.38
N ILE A 108 -16.90 39.17 -0.68
CA ILE A 108 -16.99 40.00 0.53
C ILE A 108 -17.72 41.32 0.23
N ARG A 109 -17.32 42.01 -0.86
CA ARG A 109 -17.97 43.25 -1.31
C ARG A 109 -19.45 43.05 -1.66
N LEU A 110 -19.81 41.93 -2.29
CA LEU A 110 -21.19 41.59 -2.63
C LEU A 110 -22.05 41.35 -1.38
N ARG A 111 -21.48 40.76 -0.32
CA ARG A 111 -22.17 40.50 0.94
C ARG A 111 -22.35 41.75 1.81
N GLY A 112 -21.52 42.78 1.63
CA GLY A 112 -21.59 44.01 2.42
C GLY A 112 -21.17 43.81 3.88
N PHE A 113 -20.10 43.03 4.12
CA PHE A 113 -19.52 42.88 5.45
C PHE A 113 -18.79 44.15 5.89
N ASP A 114 -18.84 44.44 7.19
CA ASP A 114 -18.01 45.45 7.86
C ASP A 114 -16.52 45.04 7.82
N GLU A 115 -15.60 45.96 8.05
CA GLU A 115 -14.15 45.75 7.88
C GLU A 115 -13.60 44.61 8.78
N ASP A 116 -14.03 44.55 10.04
CA ASP A 116 -13.70 43.44 10.96
C ASP A 116 -14.31 42.10 10.53
N ASP A 117 -15.55 42.12 10.03
CA ASP A 117 -16.25 40.92 9.54
C ASP A 117 -15.64 40.39 8.24
N ALA A 118 -15.12 41.27 7.38
CA ALA A 118 -14.45 40.93 6.15
C ALA A 118 -13.12 40.20 6.39
N GLU A 119 -12.29 40.70 7.31
CA GLU A 119 -11.04 40.03 7.68
C GLU A 119 -11.29 38.67 8.34
N GLN A 120 -12.23 38.60 9.28
CA GLN A 120 -12.63 37.34 9.91
C GLN A 120 -13.22 36.34 8.91
N PHE A 121 -14.02 36.80 7.94
CA PHE A 121 -14.54 35.94 6.89
C PHE A 121 -13.43 35.43 5.96
N ARG A 122 -12.45 36.27 5.62
CA ARG A 122 -11.29 35.88 4.83
C ARG A 122 -10.45 34.81 5.54
N GLU A 123 -10.14 35.00 6.81
CA GLU A 123 -9.47 33.99 7.64
C GLU A 123 -10.25 32.67 7.66
N PHE A 124 -11.55 32.74 7.92
CA PHE A 124 -12.44 31.57 7.92
C PHE A 124 -12.42 30.80 6.60
N VAL A 125 -12.55 31.47 5.44
CA VAL A 125 -12.57 30.80 4.13
C VAL A 125 -11.22 30.15 3.82
N VAL A 126 -10.10 30.82 4.10
CA VAL A 126 -8.75 30.26 3.86
C VAL A 126 -8.48 29.04 4.74
N LEU A 127 -8.84 29.09 6.02
CA LEU A 127 -8.66 27.96 6.94
C LEU A 127 -9.64 26.81 6.64
N LEU A 128 -10.89 27.11 6.27
CA LEU A 128 -11.86 26.10 5.81
C LEU A 128 -11.39 25.41 4.53
N ALA A 129 -10.78 26.15 3.60
CA ALA A 129 -10.24 25.60 2.36
C ALA A 129 -9.07 24.63 2.61
N ASN A 130 -8.27 24.88 3.65
CA ASN A 130 -7.10 24.10 4.04
C ASN A 130 -7.36 23.08 5.16
N VAL A 131 -8.61 22.90 5.59
CA VAL A 131 -8.92 22.05 6.73
C VAL A 131 -8.87 20.56 6.41
N SER A 132 -8.31 19.79 7.33
CA SER A 132 -8.26 18.33 7.28
C SER A 132 -8.60 17.73 8.65
N TYR A 133 -8.60 16.39 8.74
CA TYR A 133 -8.66 15.71 10.04
C TYR A 133 -7.52 16.10 11.01
N ARG A 134 -6.44 16.76 10.57
CA ARG A 134 -5.40 17.25 11.50
C ARG A 134 -5.73 18.64 12.06
N THR A 135 -6.32 19.50 11.25
CA THR A 135 -6.43 20.95 11.49
C THR A 135 -7.84 21.43 11.85
N PHE A 136 -8.83 20.55 11.99
CA PHE A 136 -10.21 20.93 12.41
C PHE A 136 -10.30 21.75 13.71
N LEU A 137 -9.31 21.67 14.61
CA LEU A 137 -9.27 22.43 15.86
C LEU A 137 -8.70 23.85 15.69
N GLU A 138 -8.05 24.14 14.56
CA GLU A 138 -7.47 25.45 14.22
C GLU A 138 -8.51 26.39 13.56
N LEU A 139 -9.70 25.87 13.21
CA LEU A 139 -10.76 26.68 12.62
C LEU A 139 -11.26 27.75 13.60
N PRO A 140 -11.33 29.03 13.20
CA PRO A 140 -11.94 30.07 14.01
C PRO A 140 -13.45 29.82 14.16
N MET A 141 -13.90 29.66 15.40
CA MET A 141 -15.30 29.35 15.75
C MET A 141 -16.05 30.55 16.35
N TYR A 142 -15.69 31.78 15.96
CA TYR A 142 -16.33 32.99 16.50
C TYR A 142 -17.67 33.34 15.84
N LYS A 143 -17.87 33.03 14.54
CA LYS A 143 -19.03 33.47 13.76
C LYS A 143 -19.26 32.53 12.57
N THR A 144 -20.53 32.23 12.27
CA THR A 144 -20.90 31.31 11.17
C THR A 144 -21.16 32.02 9.84
N PHE A 145 -21.19 33.35 9.83
CA PHE A 145 -21.47 34.21 8.67
C PHE A 145 -22.75 33.86 7.89
N GLY A 146 -23.68 33.13 8.52
CA GLY A 146 -24.91 32.64 7.87
C GLY A 146 -24.69 31.54 6.83
N ILE A 147 -23.51 30.92 6.78
CA ILE A 147 -23.20 29.84 5.84
C ILE A 147 -23.42 28.49 6.52
N ALA A 148 -24.26 27.64 5.93
CA ALA A 148 -24.53 26.30 6.44
C ALA A 148 -23.46 25.31 5.96
N GLY A 149 -23.22 24.24 6.73
CA GLY A 149 -22.19 23.25 6.41
C GLY A 149 -22.34 22.60 5.04
N TYR A 150 -23.56 22.49 4.50
CA TYR A 150 -23.81 21.94 3.17
C TYR A 150 -23.38 22.88 2.03
N ASP A 151 -23.30 24.19 2.27
CA ASP A 151 -22.86 25.20 1.29
C ASP A 151 -21.33 25.33 1.22
N TYR A 152 -20.60 24.79 2.20
CA TYR A 152 -19.14 24.94 2.30
C TYR A 152 -18.41 24.48 1.02
N MET A 153 -18.77 23.33 0.47
CA MET A 153 -18.08 22.81 -0.73
C MET A 153 -18.38 23.65 -1.98
N GLU A 154 -19.58 24.21 -2.10
CA GLU A 154 -19.96 25.10 -3.20
C GLU A 154 -19.26 26.46 -3.10
N LEU A 155 -19.18 27.03 -1.89
CA LEU A 155 -18.41 28.24 -1.61
C LEU A 155 -16.93 28.06 -1.98
N LEU A 156 -16.31 26.98 -1.51
CA LEU A 156 -14.89 26.69 -1.76
C LEU A 156 -14.61 26.42 -3.24
N HIS A 157 -15.52 25.76 -3.96
CA HIS A 157 -15.36 25.52 -5.40
C HIS A 157 -15.47 26.83 -6.20
N ASN A 158 -16.46 27.67 -5.92
CA ASN A 158 -16.63 28.96 -6.60
C ASN A 158 -15.47 29.93 -6.33
N LEU A 159 -14.93 29.94 -5.11
CA LEU A 159 -13.78 30.76 -4.72
C LEU A 159 -12.42 30.10 -5.03
N SER A 160 -12.39 28.93 -5.67
CA SER A 160 -11.15 28.18 -5.86
C SER A 160 -10.17 28.88 -6.82
N TRP A 161 -8.88 28.71 -6.55
CA TRP A 161 -7.80 29.14 -7.43
C TRP A 161 -7.73 28.26 -8.67
N SER A 162 -7.98 28.83 -9.85
CA SER A 162 -7.97 28.11 -11.11
C SER A 162 -6.54 27.95 -11.63
N PHE A 163 -5.90 26.85 -11.27
CA PHE A 163 -4.54 26.51 -11.70
C PHE A 163 -4.49 25.13 -12.38
N LEU A 164 -3.68 25.03 -13.44
CA LEU A 164 -3.41 23.78 -14.16
C LEU A 164 -1.88 23.65 -14.36
N PRO A 165 -1.20 22.78 -13.59
CA PRO A 165 0.22 22.54 -13.79
C PRO A 165 0.45 21.88 -15.15
N GLN A 166 1.56 22.20 -15.80
CA GLN A 166 2.02 21.43 -16.94
C GLN A 166 2.88 20.27 -16.43
N VAL A 167 2.53 19.06 -16.86
CA VAL A 167 3.26 17.84 -16.48
C VAL A 167 3.78 17.18 -17.73
N ILE A 168 5.09 17.19 -17.88
CA ILE A 168 5.81 16.69 -19.05
C ILE A 168 6.47 15.38 -18.66
N SER A 169 6.33 14.33 -19.47
CA SER A 169 7.08 13.09 -19.30
C SER A 169 8.02 12.87 -20.49
N GLY A 170 9.15 12.21 -20.25
CA GLY A 170 10.05 11.77 -21.33
C GLY A 170 9.34 10.93 -22.40
N ALA A 171 8.31 10.16 -22.01
CA ALA A 171 7.51 9.32 -22.90
C ALA A 171 6.27 10.02 -23.49
N ALA A 172 5.77 11.10 -22.88
CA ALA A 172 4.53 11.77 -23.29
C ALA A 172 4.55 13.29 -23.05
N ARG A 173 4.21 14.07 -24.09
CA ARG A 173 4.36 15.54 -24.08
C ARG A 173 3.54 16.26 -23.02
N ASN A 174 2.34 15.77 -22.71
CA ASN A 174 1.49 16.28 -21.63
C ASN A 174 0.75 15.10 -21.00
N LEU A 175 0.65 15.06 -19.67
CA LEU A 175 -0.26 14.14 -18.96
C LEU A 175 -1.63 14.78 -18.73
N ASP A 176 -2.66 13.95 -18.61
CA ASP A 176 -4.00 14.41 -18.23
C ASP A 176 -4.04 14.84 -16.75
N VAL A 177 -4.75 15.94 -16.48
CA VAL A 177 -4.85 16.58 -15.16
C VAL A 177 -6.31 16.85 -14.84
N GLN A 178 -6.81 16.24 -13.77
CA GLN A 178 -8.22 16.25 -13.38
C GLN A 178 -8.41 16.85 -11.99
N PRO A 179 -9.43 17.70 -11.76
CA PRO A 179 -9.78 18.15 -10.41
C PRO A 179 -10.32 16.99 -9.58
N THR A 180 -9.91 16.91 -8.32
CA THR A 180 -10.39 15.89 -7.37
C THR A 180 -10.58 16.49 -5.97
N VAL A 181 -11.65 16.09 -5.30
CA VAL A 181 -11.86 16.41 -3.89
C VAL A 181 -11.23 15.28 -3.06
N THR A 182 -10.35 15.66 -2.13
CA THR A 182 -9.69 14.75 -1.19
C THR A 182 -9.95 15.19 0.24
N GLU A 183 -9.47 14.41 1.20
CA GLU A 183 -9.61 14.69 2.64
C GLU A 183 -8.62 15.74 3.17
N LEU A 184 -7.76 16.21 2.28
CA LEU A 184 -6.96 17.40 2.49
C LEU A 184 -7.69 18.62 1.95
N GLY A 185 -8.54 18.48 0.92
CA GLY A 185 -9.34 19.52 0.29
C GLY A 185 -9.37 19.39 -1.24
N LEU A 186 -9.55 20.52 -1.95
CA LEU A 186 -9.47 20.61 -3.41
C LEU A 186 -8.03 20.38 -3.89
N CYS A 187 -7.83 19.38 -4.76
CA CYS A 187 -6.54 18.99 -5.30
C CYS A 187 -6.64 18.63 -6.79
N LEU A 188 -5.50 18.42 -7.44
CA LEU A 188 -5.38 18.03 -8.85
C LEU A 188 -4.73 16.66 -8.95
N ALA A 189 -5.37 15.71 -9.60
CA ALA A 189 -4.80 14.39 -9.88
C ALA A 189 -4.27 14.33 -11.31
N VAL A 190 -3.07 13.78 -11.48
CA VAL A 190 -2.38 13.65 -12.75
C VAL A 190 -2.25 12.17 -13.09
N ASN A 191 -2.58 11.79 -14.32
CA ASN A 191 -2.58 10.39 -14.78
C ASN A 191 -3.42 9.45 -13.89
N SER A 192 -4.46 9.97 -13.23
CA SER A 192 -5.47 9.17 -12.52
C SER A 192 -6.62 8.84 -13.46
N ARG A 193 -7.06 7.59 -13.44
CA ARG A 193 -8.22 7.09 -14.20
C ARG A 193 -9.52 7.15 -13.41
N ILE A 194 -9.47 7.43 -12.10
CA ILE A 194 -10.64 7.45 -11.22
C ILE A 194 -10.88 8.80 -10.51
N ALA A 195 -9.97 9.76 -10.61
CA ALA A 195 -10.10 11.08 -9.95
C ALA A 195 -11.38 11.83 -10.33
N GLN A 196 -11.89 11.67 -11.56
CA GLN A 196 -13.14 12.28 -11.99
C GLN A 196 -14.36 11.83 -11.16
N TYR A 197 -14.38 10.62 -10.59
CA TYR A 197 -15.47 10.16 -9.73
C TYR A 197 -15.48 10.86 -8.36
N THR A 198 -14.36 11.48 -7.98
CA THR A 198 -14.19 12.30 -6.78
C THR A 198 -14.16 13.81 -7.08
N SER A 199 -14.46 14.24 -8.31
CA SER A 199 -14.60 15.66 -8.63
C SER A 199 -15.91 16.26 -8.11
N TYR A 200 -15.89 17.55 -7.77
CA TYR A 200 -17.09 18.24 -7.27
C TYR A 200 -18.18 18.33 -8.34
N GLU A 201 -17.82 18.56 -9.61
CA GLU A 201 -18.74 18.65 -10.73
C GLU A 201 -19.51 17.33 -10.93
N TYR A 202 -18.83 16.18 -10.80
CA TYR A 202 -19.44 14.86 -10.91
C TYR A 202 -20.45 14.62 -9.76
N TRP A 203 -20.12 15.05 -8.54
CA TRP A 203 -21.00 14.97 -7.38
C TRP A 203 -22.23 15.90 -7.51
N GLN A 204 -22.02 17.16 -7.91
CA GLN A 204 -23.06 18.18 -8.06
C GLN A 204 -24.07 17.78 -9.15
N ALA A 205 -23.60 17.24 -10.27
CA ALA A 205 -24.43 16.67 -11.34
C ALA A 205 -25.19 15.39 -10.94
N ARG A 206 -24.98 14.88 -9.71
CA ARG A 206 -25.57 13.62 -9.18
C ARG A 206 -25.32 12.40 -10.07
N ARG A 207 -24.19 12.38 -10.77
CA ARG A 207 -23.80 11.30 -11.69
C ARG A 207 -23.42 10.02 -10.94
N TRP A 208 -23.70 8.88 -11.58
CA TRP A 208 -23.39 7.54 -11.10
C TRP A 208 -22.96 6.60 -12.24
N ASP A 209 -22.88 7.14 -13.46
CA ASP A 209 -22.40 6.49 -14.66
C ASP A 209 -20.88 6.35 -14.64
N GLU A 210 -20.38 5.21 -15.14
CA GLU A 210 -18.97 5.02 -15.42
C GLU A 210 -18.53 6.02 -16.50
N VAL A 211 -17.48 6.78 -16.21
CA VAL A 211 -16.91 7.74 -17.16
C VAL A 211 -15.80 7.06 -17.96
N HIS A 212 -15.61 7.49 -19.20
CA HIS A 212 -14.56 6.98 -20.06
C HIS A 212 -13.19 7.19 -19.42
N GLU A 213 -12.51 6.09 -19.10
CA GLU A 213 -11.18 6.12 -18.49
C GLU A 213 -10.16 6.68 -19.49
N PRO A 214 -9.32 7.66 -19.09
CA PRO A 214 -8.25 8.16 -19.96
C PRO A 214 -7.25 7.04 -20.29
N THR A 215 -6.67 7.09 -21.48
CA THR A 215 -5.64 6.14 -21.91
C THR A 215 -4.45 6.19 -20.96
N PRO A 216 -4.07 5.09 -20.28
CA PRO A 216 -2.97 5.11 -19.31
C PRO A 216 -1.66 5.42 -20.02
N LEU A 217 -0.84 6.33 -19.44
CA LEU A 217 0.57 6.33 -19.79
C LEU A 217 1.20 5.04 -19.26
N VAL A 218 1.83 4.29 -20.15
CA VAL A 218 2.55 3.05 -19.88
C VAL A 218 4.00 3.26 -20.25
N VAL A 219 4.91 2.72 -19.44
CA VAL A 219 6.36 2.91 -19.55
C VAL A 219 7.06 1.57 -19.44
N HIS A 220 8.04 1.35 -20.32
CA HIS A 220 8.82 0.12 -20.36
C HIS A 220 10.20 0.35 -19.71
N PRO A 221 10.77 -0.60 -18.94
CA PRO A 221 12.09 -0.47 -18.33
C PRO A 221 13.26 -0.21 -19.30
N LEU A 222 13.03 -0.39 -20.61
CA LEU A 222 14.03 -0.16 -21.67
C LEU A 222 13.85 1.19 -22.40
N ASP A 223 12.84 2.00 -22.04
CA ASP A 223 12.58 3.31 -22.67
C ASP A 223 13.60 4.39 -22.25
N GLY A 224 14.48 4.09 -21.29
CA GLY A 224 15.49 5.01 -20.76
C GLY A 224 15.04 5.72 -19.47
N GLU A 225 15.47 6.96 -19.28
CA GLU A 225 15.10 7.76 -18.11
C GLU A 225 13.63 8.22 -18.18
N VAL A 226 12.75 7.44 -17.56
CA VAL A 226 11.34 7.76 -17.40
C VAL A 226 11.17 8.72 -16.22
N TYR A 227 11.09 10.02 -16.52
CA TYR A 227 10.75 11.06 -15.55
C TYR A 227 9.41 11.72 -15.85
N GLY A 228 8.85 12.36 -14.82
CA GLY A 228 7.76 13.33 -14.93
C GLY A 228 8.18 14.64 -14.29
N GLN A 229 8.19 15.73 -15.06
CA GLN A 229 8.55 17.05 -14.59
C GLN A 229 7.27 17.88 -14.37
N LEU A 230 7.13 18.40 -13.15
CA LEU A 230 6.06 19.31 -12.76
C LEU A 230 6.56 20.75 -12.91
N VAL A 231 5.93 21.55 -13.78
CA VAL A 231 6.38 22.94 -14.05
C VAL A 231 5.26 23.97 -13.83
N LYS A 232 5.67 25.23 -13.61
CA LYS A 232 4.83 26.42 -13.35
C LYS A 232 4.09 26.44 -12.02
N LEU A 233 4.66 25.91 -10.94
CA LEU A 233 4.06 26.00 -9.60
C LEU A 233 4.42 27.33 -8.94
N GLU A 234 3.41 28.17 -8.71
CA GLU A 234 3.54 29.52 -8.13
C GLU A 234 3.40 29.53 -6.59
N SER A 235 3.10 28.39 -5.97
CA SER A 235 2.95 28.28 -4.51
C SER A 235 3.43 26.91 -4.02
N SER A 236 3.77 26.82 -2.73
CA SER A 236 4.12 25.56 -2.07
C SER A 236 2.99 24.54 -2.14
N TYR A 237 3.36 23.25 -2.22
CA TYR A 237 2.41 22.18 -2.55
C TYR A 237 2.77 20.85 -1.88
N GLU A 238 1.75 20.04 -1.62
CA GLU A 238 1.88 18.65 -1.18
C GLU A 238 1.63 17.69 -2.36
N VAL A 239 2.41 16.61 -2.45
CA VAL A 239 2.22 15.54 -3.45
C VAL A 239 2.02 14.19 -2.79
N PHE A 240 1.12 13.40 -3.37
CA PHE A 240 0.83 12.02 -3.02
C PHE A 240 1.02 11.12 -4.25
N PHE A 241 1.91 10.14 -4.16
CA PHE A 241 2.13 9.15 -5.22
C PHE A 241 1.26 7.91 -4.99
N HIS A 242 0.58 7.44 -6.03
CA HIS A 242 -0.29 6.26 -5.99
C HIS A 242 -0.47 5.60 -7.36
N GLY A 243 -1.12 4.43 -7.39
CA GLY A 243 -1.53 3.77 -8.63
C GLY A 243 -2.57 4.59 -9.42
N SER A 244 -2.73 4.27 -10.71
CA SER A 244 -3.59 5.04 -11.63
C SER A 244 -5.10 4.87 -11.39
N MET A 245 -5.56 3.73 -10.86
CA MET A 245 -6.93 3.58 -10.30
C MET A 245 -6.95 3.75 -8.77
N GLU A 246 -6.09 4.59 -8.21
CA GLU A 246 -6.18 5.00 -6.80
C GLU A 246 -6.33 6.52 -6.68
N VAL A 247 -6.81 6.97 -5.52
CA VAL A 247 -6.88 8.39 -5.12
C VAL A 247 -5.99 8.65 -3.90
N ALA A 248 -5.57 9.89 -3.68
CA ALA A 248 -4.83 10.27 -2.48
C ALA A 248 -5.66 10.12 -1.20
N GLU A 249 -5.00 9.76 -0.10
CA GLU A 249 -5.62 9.53 1.21
C GLU A 249 -4.70 10.03 2.33
N ILE A 250 -5.28 10.67 3.36
CA ILE A 250 -4.56 11.30 4.49
C ILE A 250 -3.73 10.35 5.36
N SER A 251 -3.88 9.03 5.18
CA SER A 251 -3.07 7.99 5.85
C SER A 251 -1.75 7.68 5.14
N LYS A 252 -1.56 8.08 3.87
CA LYS A 252 -0.31 7.85 3.14
C LYS A 252 0.72 8.95 3.44
N ARG A 253 1.99 8.67 3.17
CA ARG A 253 3.07 9.66 3.28
C ARG A 253 2.82 10.79 2.28
N GLN A 254 2.79 12.01 2.80
CA GLN A 254 2.76 13.24 2.01
C GLN A 254 4.19 13.74 1.79
N TYR A 255 4.43 14.37 0.65
CA TYR A 255 5.70 15.01 0.33
C TYR A 255 5.44 16.49 0.12
N SER A 256 6.08 17.35 0.91
CA SER A 256 5.88 18.80 0.87
C SER A 256 7.03 19.46 0.12
N PHE A 257 6.70 20.32 -0.84
CA PHE A 257 7.65 21.00 -1.70
C PHE A 257 7.50 22.52 -1.53
N GLN A 258 8.62 23.18 -1.26
CA GLN A 258 8.70 24.63 -1.14
C GLN A 258 8.84 25.30 -2.51
N GLU A 259 8.48 26.58 -2.56
CA GLU A 259 8.60 27.42 -3.74
C GLU A 259 10.06 27.59 -4.18
N SER A 260 10.28 27.77 -5.48
CA SER A 260 11.59 28.06 -6.10
C SER A 260 12.68 26.98 -5.98
N TYR A 261 12.42 25.83 -5.37
CA TYR A 261 13.35 24.70 -5.35
C TYR A 261 13.06 23.68 -6.46
N TYR A 262 14.10 23.17 -7.10
CA TYR A 262 14.01 21.98 -7.95
C TYR A 262 14.30 20.74 -7.10
N THR A 263 13.33 19.83 -6.99
CA THR A 263 13.45 18.60 -6.21
C THR A 263 13.18 17.40 -7.10
N THR A 264 14.08 16.42 -7.06
CA THR A 264 13.94 15.13 -7.74
C THR A 264 13.45 14.08 -6.75
N VAL A 265 12.52 13.23 -7.19
CA VAL A 265 11.99 12.11 -6.40
C VAL A 265 12.14 10.82 -7.20
N GLU A 266 12.76 9.82 -6.59
CA GLU A 266 12.90 8.50 -7.19
C GLU A 266 11.74 7.59 -6.73
N LEU A 267 11.15 6.87 -7.68
CA LEU A 267 9.95 6.06 -7.46
C LEU A 267 10.21 4.62 -7.89
N MET A 268 10.08 3.67 -6.97
CA MET A 268 10.04 2.25 -7.30
C MET A 268 8.60 1.78 -7.47
N ALA A 269 8.18 1.47 -8.69
CA ALA A 269 6.85 0.93 -8.98
C ALA A 269 6.86 -0.61 -8.99
N LEU A 270 5.91 -1.22 -8.26
CA LEU A 270 5.72 -2.67 -8.17
C LEU A 270 4.31 -3.04 -8.64
N GLU A 271 4.15 -3.51 -9.87
CA GLU A 271 2.84 -3.88 -10.43
C GLU A 271 2.42 -5.32 -10.12
N ILE A 272 1.24 -5.46 -9.53
CA ILE A 272 0.59 -6.74 -9.23
C ILE A 272 -0.52 -6.92 -10.26
N ILE A 273 -0.29 -7.86 -11.19
CA ILE A 273 -1.26 -8.23 -12.24
C ILE A 273 -1.98 -9.50 -11.80
N THR A 274 -3.31 -9.48 -11.87
CA THR A 274 -4.16 -10.64 -11.58
C THR A 274 -4.50 -11.40 -12.87
N SER A 275 -4.49 -12.74 -12.81
CA SER A 275 -4.89 -13.57 -13.94
C SER A 275 -6.40 -13.51 -14.19
N ARG A 276 -6.82 -13.58 -15.47
CA ARG A 276 -8.26 -13.49 -15.84
C ARG A 276 -9.12 -14.54 -15.13
N ASN A 277 -8.59 -15.74 -14.90
CA ASN A 277 -9.29 -16.83 -14.22
C ASN A 277 -9.64 -16.50 -12.75
N ALA A 278 -8.93 -15.57 -12.10
CA ALA A 278 -9.29 -15.12 -10.75
C ALA A 278 -10.63 -14.35 -10.71
N ARG A 279 -11.13 -13.87 -11.87
CA ARG A 279 -12.48 -13.27 -11.99
C ARG A 279 -13.59 -14.28 -11.72
N GLU A 280 -13.34 -15.58 -11.92
CA GLU A 280 -14.30 -16.67 -11.66
C GLU A 280 -14.47 -16.98 -10.16
N LEU A 281 -13.48 -16.61 -9.33
CA LEU A 281 -13.54 -16.76 -7.87
C LEU A 281 -14.41 -15.68 -7.24
N SER A 282 -15.12 -15.98 -6.17
CA SER A 282 -15.85 -14.95 -5.43
C SER A 282 -14.88 -14.01 -4.68
N VAL A 283 -15.30 -12.78 -4.42
CA VAL A 283 -14.52 -11.80 -3.62
C VAL A 283 -14.09 -12.38 -2.28
N SER A 284 -14.94 -13.19 -1.62
CA SER A 284 -14.64 -13.84 -0.34
C SER A 284 -13.64 -15.00 -0.46
N GLN A 285 -13.50 -15.63 -1.63
CA GLN A 285 -12.49 -16.67 -1.87
C GLN A 285 -11.12 -16.06 -2.19
N ARG A 286 -11.07 -15.00 -3.01
CA ARG A 286 -9.80 -14.36 -3.43
C ARG A 286 -9.31 -13.25 -2.50
N GLN A 287 -10.17 -12.73 -1.60
CA GLN A 287 -9.85 -11.68 -0.62
C GLN A 287 -9.39 -10.36 -1.26
N CYS A 288 -9.92 -10.04 -2.45
CA CYS A 288 -9.60 -8.85 -3.24
C CYS A 288 -10.70 -8.53 -4.26
N ARG A 289 -10.79 -7.26 -4.67
CA ARG A 289 -11.84 -6.69 -5.53
C ARG A 289 -11.27 -6.12 -6.83
N PHE A 290 -12.13 -6.00 -7.85
CA PHE A 290 -11.87 -5.19 -9.03
C PHE A 290 -12.56 -3.81 -8.96
N THR A 291 -12.13 -2.90 -9.80
CA THR A 291 -12.63 -1.51 -9.93
C THR A 291 -14.15 -1.40 -10.12
N HIS A 292 -14.76 -2.36 -10.84
CA HIS A 292 -16.20 -2.41 -11.09
C HIS A 292 -16.99 -3.05 -9.93
N GLU A 293 -16.35 -3.69 -8.95
CA GLU A 293 -17.01 -4.41 -7.85
C GLU A 293 -17.32 -3.49 -6.65
N ALA A 294 -17.89 -2.32 -6.98
CA ALA A 294 -18.17 -1.22 -6.05
C ALA A 294 -19.49 -1.39 -5.28
N ASP A 295 -20.12 -2.56 -5.29
CA ASP A 295 -21.43 -2.81 -4.65
C ASP A 295 -21.45 -2.51 -3.15
N THR A 296 -20.30 -2.67 -2.48
CA THR A 296 -20.13 -2.36 -1.05
C THR A 296 -19.95 -0.87 -0.74
N LEU A 297 -19.70 -0.05 -1.76
CA LEU A 297 -19.53 1.40 -1.63
C LEU A 297 -20.85 2.10 -1.93
N ILE A 298 -21.29 2.92 -0.98
CA ILE A 298 -22.52 3.70 -1.06
C ILE A 298 -22.26 5.03 -1.78
N PHE A 299 -21.04 5.58 -1.72
CA PHE A 299 -20.75 6.94 -2.17
C PHE A 299 -19.90 7.01 -3.45
N SER A 300 -19.25 5.91 -3.84
CA SER A 300 -18.53 5.78 -5.11
C SER A 300 -19.23 4.83 -6.08
N PRO A 301 -19.25 5.12 -7.40
CA PRO A 301 -19.64 4.16 -8.43
C PRO A 301 -18.55 3.12 -8.70
N VAL A 302 -17.27 3.44 -8.44
CA VAL A 302 -16.10 2.56 -8.64
C VAL A 302 -15.43 2.18 -7.32
N TYR A 303 -14.77 1.03 -7.30
CA TYR A 303 -13.93 0.59 -6.19
C TYR A 303 -12.50 1.13 -6.34
N SER A 304 -11.90 1.45 -5.20
CA SER A 304 -10.44 1.45 -4.98
C SER A 304 -10.21 1.17 -3.50
N TYR A 305 -9.01 0.76 -3.11
CA TYR A 305 -8.72 0.52 -1.70
C TYR A 305 -8.80 1.81 -0.88
N ASN A 306 -8.26 2.92 -1.40
CA ASN A 306 -8.31 4.21 -0.71
C ASN A 306 -9.76 4.76 -0.65
N LEU A 307 -10.57 4.63 -1.71
CA LEU A 307 -11.99 5.00 -1.69
C LEU A 307 -12.78 4.21 -0.62
N CYS A 308 -12.51 2.91 -0.48
CA CYS A 308 -13.14 2.10 0.57
C CYS A 308 -12.76 2.59 1.98
N ARG A 309 -11.50 2.95 2.20
CA ARG A 309 -11.03 3.49 3.50
C ARG A 309 -11.56 4.89 3.80
N MET A 310 -11.67 5.75 2.79
CA MET A 310 -12.37 7.05 2.89
C MET A 310 -13.83 6.85 3.29
N GLU A 311 -14.57 5.94 2.64
CA GLU A 311 -15.96 5.65 3.02
C GLU A 311 -16.07 5.04 4.43
N CYS A 312 -15.11 4.24 4.88
CA CYS A 312 -15.07 3.74 6.25
C CYS A 312 -14.84 4.86 7.27
N ARG A 313 -13.94 5.81 7.01
CA ARG A 313 -13.68 6.96 7.90
C ARG A 313 -14.83 7.97 7.88
N MET A 314 -15.51 8.15 6.75
CA MET A 314 -16.77 8.88 6.65
C MET A 314 -17.89 8.22 7.48
N LYS A 315 -18.08 6.89 7.37
CA LYS A 315 -19.04 6.14 8.21
C LYS A 315 -18.73 6.28 9.70
N LEU A 316 -17.45 6.26 10.08
CA LEU A 316 -17.02 6.47 11.46
C LEU A 316 -17.25 7.91 11.94
N ALA A 317 -16.96 8.92 11.11
CA ALA A 317 -17.25 10.33 11.39
C ALA A 317 -18.73 10.54 11.70
N SER A 318 -19.62 10.00 10.85
CA SER A 318 -21.07 10.03 11.08
C SER A 318 -21.48 9.29 12.35
N LYS A 319 -20.90 8.11 12.63
CA LYS A 319 -21.19 7.33 13.85
C LYS A 319 -20.75 8.05 15.13
N LEU A 320 -19.64 8.80 15.10
CA LEU A 320 -19.08 9.48 16.27
C LEU A 320 -19.71 10.85 16.51
N CYS A 321 -19.90 11.65 15.46
CA CYS A 321 -20.27 13.07 15.55
C CYS A 321 -21.58 13.43 14.81
N GLY A 322 -22.30 12.44 14.27
CA GLY A 322 -23.60 12.65 13.60
C GLY A 322 -23.54 13.28 12.21
N CYS A 323 -22.35 13.64 11.73
CA CYS A 323 -22.14 14.35 10.47
C CYS A 323 -20.84 13.89 9.77
N VAL A 324 -20.65 14.33 8.52
CA VAL A 324 -19.44 14.08 7.73
C VAL A 324 -18.82 15.39 7.24
N PRO A 325 -17.49 15.50 7.09
CA PRO A 325 -16.84 16.67 6.49
C PRO A 325 -17.38 17.06 5.11
N HIS A 326 -17.28 18.35 4.77
CA HIS A 326 -17.76 18.91 3.49
C HIS A 326 -17.03 18.36 2.26
N PHE A 327 -15.80 17.88 2.42
CA PHE A 327 -14.99 17.28 1.35
C PHE A 327 -15.41 15.83 0.99
N TYR A 328 -16.50 15.31 1.56
CA TYR A 328 -17.10 14.07 1.11
C TYR A 328 -18.40 14.29 0.35
N ARG A 329 -18.69 13.37 -0.56
CA ARG A 329 -19.97 13.30 -1.28
C ARG A 329 -21.15 13.14 -0.31
N ALA A 330 -22.02 14.15 -0.21
CA ALA A 330 -23.16 14.15 0.71
C ALA A 330 -24.25 13.11 0.40
N VAL A 331 -24.42 12.74 -0.88
CA VAL A 331 -25.51 11.88 -1.39
C VAL A 331 -24.94 10.59 -1.97
N GLY A 332 -25.41 9.46 -1.43
CA GLY A 332 -25.04 8.11 -1.85
C GLY A 332 -26.11 7.41 -2.70
N LYS A 333 -25.82 6.17 -3.08
CA LYS A 333 -26.74 5.24 -3.77
C LYS A 333 -28.06 5.12 -3.00
N GLY A 334 -29.16 4.94 -3.72
CA GLY A 334 -30.51 4.84 -3.13
C GLY A 334 -31.02 6.13 -2.47
N ASN A 335 -30.48 7.30 -2.85
CA ASN A 335 -30.78 8.60 -2.23
C ASN A 335 -30.45 8.69 -0.72
N PHE A 336 -29.61 7.79 -0.19
CA PHE A 336 -29.09 7.91 1.16
C PHE A 336 -28.26 9.19 1.31
N ARG A 337 -28.36 9.89 2.44
CA ARG A 337 -27.65 11.17 2.68
C ARG A 337 -27.04 11.22 4.07
N TYR A 338 -25.83 11.76 4.14
CA TYR A 338 -25.25 12.21 5.40
C TYR A 338 -25.45 13.73 5.57
N ARG A 339 -25.62 14.17 6.82
CA ARG A 339 -25.52 15.59 7.18
C ARG A 339 -24.07 16.02 7.06
N ILE A 340 -23.80 17.12 6.34
CA ILE A 340 -22.49 17.75 6.36
C ILE A 340 -22.28 18.48 7.69
N CYS A 341 -21.07 18.39 8.24
CA CYS A 341 -20.72 19.04 9.50
C CYS A 341 -20.67 20.57 9.38
N ASP A 342 -21.33 21.22 10.31
CA ASP A 342 -21.09 22.61 10.71
C ASP A 342 -19.89 22.69 11.68
N PHE A 343 -19.61 23.89 12.23
CA PHE A 343 -18.51 24.12 13.16
C PHE A 343 -18.50 23.16 14.37
N GLU A 344 -19.66 22.86 14.96
CA GLU A 344 -19.73 21.97 16.12
C GLU A 344 -19.39 20.52 15.73
N GLY A 345 -19.88 20.09 14.56
CA GLY A 345 -19.52 18.82 13.95
C GLY A 345 -18.03 18.71 13.65
N LEU A 346 -17.44 19.73 12.99
CA LEU A 346 -16.01 19.76 12.67
C LEU A 346 -15.14 19.75 13.94
N ARG A 347 -15.51 20.52 14.98
CA ARG A 347 -14.85 20.48 16.30
C ARG A 347 -14.90 19.09 16.93
N CYS A 348 -16.04 18.41 16.89
CA CYS A 348 -16.18 17.03 17.39
C CYS A 348 -15.26 16.06 16.62
N LEU A 349 -15.14 16.22 15.30
CA LEU A 349 -14.24 15.42 14.47
C LEU A 349 -12.76 15.72 14.75
N GLY A 350 -12.40 16.98 15.02
CA GLY A 350 -11.06 17.38 15.45
C GLY A 350 -10.64 16.73 16.76
N GLN A 351 -11.49 16.81 17.78
CA GLN A 351 -11.28 16.19 19.11
C GLN A 351 -11.14 14.66 19.06
N ARG A 352 -11.74 14.01 18.05
CA ARG A 352 -11.68 12.55 17.86
C ARG A 352 -10.85 12.15 16.65
N SER A 353 -10.06 13.08 16.12
CA SER A 353 -9.43 12.92 14.81
C SER A 353 -8.43 11.77 14.78
N ASP A 354 -7.75 11.51 15.88
CA ASP A 354 -6.83 10.39 16.01
C ASP A 354 -7.53 9.04 15.95
N CYS A 355 -8.70 8.89 16.57
CA CYS A 355 -9.55 7.70 16.42
C CYS A 355 -10.02 7.51 14.96
N ILE A 356 -10.29 8.61 14.24
CA ILE A 356 -10.73 8.53 12.84
C ILE A 356 -9.55 8.23 11.89
N LYS A 357 -8.35 8.76 12.17
CA LYS A 357 -7.10 8.37 11.49
C LYS A 357 -6.72 6.91 11.79
N ALA A 358 -7.13 6.36 12.94
CA ALA A 358 -6.83 5.00 13.40
C ALA A 358 -7.48 3.86 12.59
N VAL A 359 -8.31 4.16 11.58
CA VAL A 359 -9.04 3.14 10.80
C VAL A 359 -8.09 2.43 9.83
N LEU A 360 -7.24 1.58 10.41
CA LEU A 360 -6.15 0.85 9.78
C LEU A 360 -6.21 -0.67 10.00
N PHE A 361 -7.07 -1.17 10.92
CA PHE A 361 -7.05 -2.59 11.33
C PHE A 361 -8.42 -3.27 11.60
N ARG A 362 -9.56 -2.61 11.36
CA ARG A 362 -10.89 -3.18 11.69
C ARG A 362 -11.97 -2.99 10.61
N SER A 363 -11.58 -2.67 9.39
CA SER A 363 -12.48 -2.71 8.23
C SER A 363 -12.37 -4.06 7.51
N ASP A 364 -12.97 -5.10 8.12
CA ASP A 364 -13.05 -6.47 7.56
C ASP A 364 -13.82 -6.52 6.19
N SER A 365 -14.30 -5.36 5.73
CA SER A 365 -15.00 -5.12 4.46
C SER A 365 -14.12 -4.57 3.32
N CYS A 366 -12.97 -3.96 3.61
CA CYS A 366 -12.11 -3.33 2.58
C CYS A 366 -10.96 -4.25 2.20
N PHE A 367 -11.10 -4.93 1.07
CA PHE A 367 -10.04 -5.77 0.51
C PHE A 367 -9.13 -4.95 -0.42
N PHE A 368 -7.88 -5.38 -0.60
CA PHE A 368 -7.01 -4.79 -1.61
C PHE A 368 -7.57 -5.00 -3.02
N GLU A 369 -7.25 -4.08 -3.92
CA GLU A 369 -7.64 -4.15 -5.33
C GLU A 369 -6.65 -5.00 -6.15
N GLN A 370 -7.14 -5.66 -7.20
CA GLN A 370 -6.44 -6.76 -7.90
C GLN A 370 -5.48 -6.39 -9.04
N GLU A 371 -5.57 -5.19 -9.62
CA GLU A 371 -4.80 -4.79 -10.81
C GLU A 371 -4.10 -3.45 -10.52
N HIS A 372 -2.89 -3.45 -9.93
CA HIS A 372 -2.20 -2.20 -9.57
C HIS A 372 -0.66 -2.18 -9.51
N PRO A 373 -0.03 -1.11 -10.02
CA PRO A 373 1.26 -0.60 -9.56
C PRO A 373 1.16 -0.02 -8.15
N LYS A 374 1.79 -0.69 -7.18
CA LYS A 374 2.19 -0.08 -5.92
C LYS A 374 3.44 0.76 -6.16
N SER A 375 3.28 2.06 -6.35
CA SER A 375 4.39 3.03 -6.31
C SER A 375 4.88 3.20 -4.87
N MET A 376 6.08 2.73 -4.56
CA MET A 376 6.81 3.07 -3.34
C MET A 376 7.77 4.20 -3.66
N ALA A 377 7.56 5.36 -3.03
CA ALA A 377 8.34 6.56 -3.29
C ALA A 377 9.50 6.66 -2.27
N GLU A 378 10.73 6.64 -2.77
CA GLU A 378 11.94 6.87 -1.96
C GLU A 378 12.50 8.25 -2.31
N VAL A 379 12.10 9.24 -1.51
CA VAL A 379 12.69 10.57 -1.62
C VAL A 379 14.08 10.52 -1.03
N ASN A 380 15.08 10.73 -1.89
CA ASN A 380 16.49 10.79 -1.54
C ASN A 380 16.81 12.15 -0.89
N GLU A 381 16.18 12.41 0.26
CA GLU A 381 16.53 13.49 1.18
C GLU A 381 17.83 13.12 1.90
N ASN A 382 18.84 13.98 1.83
CA ASN A 382 20.15 13.78 2.48
C ASN A 382 19.99 13.31 3.95
N TYR A 383 20.46 12.09 4.22
CA TYR A 383 20.40 11.35 5.48
C TYR A 383 20.11 12.18 6.75
N ARG A 384 18.84 12.20 7.17
CA ARG A 384 18.45 12.27 8.59
C ARG A 384 18.18 10.85 9.10
N PRO A 385 18.39 10.57 10.41
CA PRO A 385 18.38 9.20 10.93
C PRO A 385 16.98 8.57 10.84
N LEU A 386 16.84 7.63 9.90
CA LEU A 386 15.61 6.86 9.59
C LEU A 386 14.91 6.28 10.84
N ILE A 387 15.71 5.92 11.85
CA ILE A 387 15.29 5.31 13.11
C ILE A 387 14.37 6.25 13.92
N GLY A 388 14.67 7.56 13.99
CA GLY A 388 13.86 8.51 14.77
C GLY A 388 12.43 8.63 14.24
N ALA A 389 12.29 8.81 12.92
CA ALA A 389 10.99 8.89 12.25
C ALA A 389 10.19 7.57 12.36
N MET A 390 10.86 6.42 12.36
CA MET A 390 10.21 5.12 12.58
C MET A 390 9.70 4.94 14.02
N ILE A 391 10.44 5.45 15.01
CA ILE A 391 10.04 5.43 16.43
C ILE A 391 8.89 6.39 16.70
N GLU A 392 8.94 7.61 16.16
CA GLU A 392 7.85 8.60 16.29
C GLU A 392 6.53 8.08 15.69
N GLU A 393 6.55 7.50 14.49
CA GLU A 393 5.36 6.92 13.87
C GLU A 393 4.89 5.64 14.58
N GLY A 394 5.79 4.87 15.19
CA GLY A 394 5.47 3.74 16.08
C GLY A 394 4.75 4.20 17.35
N LEU A 395 5.27 5.25 18.00
CA LEU A 395 4.66 5.91 19.16
C LEU A 395 3.27 6.44 18.84
N ARG A 396 3.12 7.14 17.70
CA ARG A 396 1.84 7.67 17.24
C ARG A 396 0.80 6.58 17.11
N LYS A 397 1.15 5.44 16.49
CA LYS A 397 0.25 4.28 16.35
C LYS A 397 -0.16 3.67 17.69
N LEU A 398 0.76 3.49 18.62
CA LEU A 398 0.47 2.92 19.94
C LEU A 398 -0.36 3.86 20.84
N GLN A 399 -0.07 5.16 20.80
CA GLN A 399 -0.81 6.19 21.53
C GLN A 399 -2.27 6.28 21.07
N VAL A 400 -2.50 6.18 19.75
CA VAL A 400 -3.84 6.12 19.15
C VAL A 400 -4.60 4.85 19.59
N LEU A 401 -3.92 3.70 19.61
CA LEU A 401 -4.52 2.42 20.02
C LEU A 401 -4.88 2.40 21.52
N SER A 402 -4.03 2.94 22.40
CA SER A 402 -4.33 2.97 23.84
C SER A 402 -5.54 3.87 24.14
N TRP A 403 -5.64 5.04 23.50
CA TRP A 403 -6.78 5.95 23.64
C TRP A 403 -8.10 5.33 23.17
N CYS A 404 -8.07 4.55 22.07
CA CYS A 404 -9.26 3.82 21.60
C CYS A 404 -9.65 2.64 22.52
N SER A 405 -8.69 2.05 23.25
CA SER A 405 -8.94 0.88 24.11
C SER A 405 -9.66 1.23 25.42
N GLN A 406 -9.60 2.48 25.89
CA GLN A 406 -10.17 2.87 27.19
C GLN A 406 -11.70 2.66 27.31
N ASN A 407 -12.42 2.55 26.19
CA ASN A 407 -13.88 2.28 26.14
C ASN A 407 -14.26 0.84 25.75
N GLN A 408 -13.31 -0.09 25.60
CA GLN A 408 -13.60 -1.53 25.46
C GLN A 408 -12.61 -2.35 26.30
N GLN A 409 -13.11 -3.03 27.34
CA GLN A 409 -12.35 -4.05 28.08
C GLN A 409 -12.08 -5.28 27.18
N LEU A 410 -11.10 -5.15 26.30
CA LEU A 410 -10.56 -6.25 25.51
C LEU A 410 -9.49 -6.95 26.34
N ILE A 411 -9.88 -8.11 26.84
CA ILE A 411 -9.03 -9.06 27.57
C ILE A 411 -8.54 -10.10 26.56
N ASP A 412 -7.28 -10.52 26.67
CA ASP A 412 -6.77 -11.62 25.85
C ASP A 412 -7.52 -12.93 26.13
N SER A 413 -7.53 -13.82 25.15
CA SER A 413 -7.99 -15.22 25.20
C SER A 413 -7.52 -16.01 26.42
N THR A 414 -6.38 -15.64 27.03
CA THR A 414 -5.81 -16.27 28.22
C THR A 414 -6.28 -15.67 29.56
N GLN A 415 -7.01 -14.55 29.55
CA GLN A 415 -7.40 -13.76 30.73
C GLN A 415 -6.25 -13.23 31.62
N THR A 416 -5.00 -13.27 31.17
CA THR A 416 -3.83 -12.94 32.02
C THR A 416 -3.46 -11.45 32.09
N TYR A 417 -3.85 -10.63 31.11
CA TYR A 417 -3.61 -9.17 31.10
C TYR A 417 -4.64 -8.44 30.22
N SER A 418 -4.76 -7.12 30.41
CA SER A 418 -5.57 -6.27 29.53
C SER A 418 -4.74 -5.76 28.35
N ILE A 419 -5.36 -5.67 27.16
CA ILE A 419 -4.68 -5.14 25.97
C ILE A 419 -4.28 -3.66 26.19
N ALA A 420 -5.05 -2.91 26.98
CA ALA A 420 -4.73 -1.53 27.36
C ALA A 420 -3.39 -1.42 28.13
N ALA A 421 -3.12 -2.33 29.08
CA ALA A 421 -1.87 -2.33 29.83
C ALA A 421 -0.66 -2.66 28.94
N LEU A 422 -0.80 -3.65 28.04
CA LEU A 422 0.27 -4.01 27.11
C LEU A 422 0.56 -2.92 26.07
N LEU A 423 -0.46 -2.15 25.66
CA LEU A 423 -0.29 -0.97 24.81
C LEU A 423 0.39 0.20 25.55
N GLN A 424 0.12 0.39 26.84
CA GLN A 424 0.83 1.39 27.65
C GLN A 424 2.31 1.02 27.86
N ASP A 425 2.61 -0.23 28.19
CA ASP A 425 3.98 -0.75 28.32
C ASP A 425 4.80 -0.53 27.04
N LYS A 426 4.24 -0.92 25.88
CA LYS A 426 4.89 -0.69 24.57
C LYS A 426 5.01 0.77 24.18
N LYS A 427 4.10 1.64 24.64
CA LYS A 427 4.22 3.09 24.45
C LYS A 427 5.40 3.63 25.27
N GLN A 428 5.47 3.30 26.57
CA GLN A 428 6.52 3.79 27.46
C GLN A 428 7.90 3.39 26.94
N GLY A 429 8.11 2.11 26.63
CA GLY A 429 9.39 1.62 26.12
C GLY A 429 9.84 2.20 24.77
N LEU A 430 8.97 2.88 24.00
CA LEU A 430 9.38 3.65 22.82
C LEU A 430 9.59 5.14 23.13
N GLN A 431 8.94 5.70 24.16
CA GLN A 431 9.20 7.07 24.63
C GLN A 431 10.61 7.15 25.23
N ASP A 432 10.97 6.16 26.06
CA ASP A 432 12.29 6.07 26.69
C ASP A 432 13.42 6.00 25.62
N ILE A 433 13.18 5.31 24.50
CA ILE A 433 14.13 5.24 23.38
C ILE A 433 14.22 6.60 22.65
N LEU A 434 13.10 7.31 22.46
CA LEU A 434 13.09 8.61 21.79
C LEU A 434 13.84 9.68 22.60
N GLU A 435 13.64 9.72 23.92
CA GLU A 435 14.37 10.62 24.84
C GLU A 435 15.88 10.32 24.81
N THR A 436 16.27 9.04 24.81
CA THR A 436 17.68 8.62 24.67
C THR A 436 18.32 9.07 23.35
N PHE A 437 17.54 9.20 22.27
CA PHE A 437 18.03 9.72 20.98
C PHE A 437 18.15 11.25 20.94
N ALA A 438 17.31 11.99 21.67
CA ALA A 438 17.32 13.45 21.68
C ALA A 438 18.59 14.02 22.35
N ASP A 439 19.00 13.43 23.49
CA ASP A 439 20.19 13.85 24.25
C ASP A 439 21.52 13.68 23.48
N CYS A 440 21.53 12.91 22.40
CA CYS A 440 22.72 12.70 21.58
C CYS A 440 23.02 13.84 20.57
N THR A 441 22.18 14.87 20.44
CA THR A 441 22.26 15.82 19.30
C THR A 441 22.57 17.29 19.60
N VAL A 442 22.79 17.69 20.86
CA VAL A 442 23.10 19.09 21.22
C VAL A 442 24.42 19.23 21.96
N GLY A 443 25.49 19.54 21.22
CA GLY A 443 26.76 20.00 21.78
C GLY A 443 27.03 21.46 21.41
N HIS A 444 27.14 22.36 22.40
CA HIS A 444 27.49 23.76 22.19
C HIS A 444 28.68 24.20 23.06
N LEU A 445 29.62 24.93 22.44
CA LEU A 445 30.74 25.60 23.10
C LEU A 445 30.29 26.84 23.89
N PRO A 446 31.00 27.23 24.97
CA PRO A 446 30.68 28.41 25.76
C PRO A 446 31.35 29.69 25.22
N SER A 447 30.69 30.82 25.44
CA SER A 447 31.27 32.17 25.34
C SER A 447 30.96 32.99 26.60
N SER A 448 31.83 33.96 26.91
CA SER A 448 31.85 34.72 28.16
C SER A 448 31.50 36.20 27.94
N THR A 449 30.93 36.89 28.95
CA THR A 449 31.50 38.11 29.62
C THR A 449 30.54 38.96 30.47
N SER A 450 31.02 39.33 31.68
CA SER A 450 30.91 40.61 32.46
C SER A 450 29.60 41.39 32.77
N ALA A 451 29.26 41.42 34.07
CA ALA A 451 29.34 42.57 35.04
C ALA A 451 28.42 43.84 35.03
N ARG A 452 27.50 43.88 36.03
CA ARG A 452 27.43 44.76 37.24
C ARG A 452 27.35 46.33 37.20
N SER A 453 26.15 46.85 37.50
CA SER A 453 25.71 47.99 38.38
C SER A 453 26.71 49.00 39.01
N SER A 454 26.35 50.31 39.08
CA SER A 454 25.91 51.09 40.30
C SER A 454 26.09 52.63 40.22
N THR A 455 25.14 53.46 40.71
CA THR A 455 25.34 54.91 41.03
C THR A 455 24.36 55.50 42.08
N GLU A 456 24.83 56.53 42.82
CA GLU A 456 24.15 57.71 43.43
C GLU A 456 24.16 57.95 44.97
N HIS A 457 24.33 59.25 45.34
CA HIS A 457 24.45 59.85 46.68
C HIS A 457 24.15 61.38 46.61
N VAL A 458 23.40 61.96 47.56
CA VAL A 458 23.20 63.44 47.80
C VAL A 458 22.27 63.61 49.03
N PHE A 459 22.27 64.63 49.92
CA PHE A 459 23.23 65.67 50.38
C PHE A 459 22.77 66.19 51.79
N ARG A 460 23.50 67.08 52.50
CA ARG A 460 23.02 67.76 53.75
C ARG A 460 23.73 69.11 53.99
N ALA A 461 23.10 70.06 54.68
CA ALA A 461 23.64 71.39 55.02
C ALA A 461 23.24 71.87 56.44
N SER A 462 23.90 72.91 56.96
CA SER A 462 23.83 73.39 58.35
C SER A 462 23.90 74.94 58.46
N SER A 463 23.45 75.51 59.59
CA SER A 463 23.65 76.93 59.94
C SER A 463 23.54 77.19 61.45
N SER A 464 24.14 78.29 61.92
CA SER A 464 24.17 78.75 63.32
C SER A 464 23.94 80.28 63.40
N SER A 465 23.51 80.78 64.56
CA SER A 465 23.28 82.22 64.82
C SER A 465 23.53 82.59 66.29
N GLY A 466 24.07 83.78 66.55
CA GLY A 466 24.42 84.26 67.90
C GLY A 466 23.28 84.96 68.67
N GLU A 467 23.52 85.25 69.95
CA GLU A 467 22.59 85.94 70.86
C GLU A 467 23.00 87.40 71.12
N GLU A 468 22.01 88.28 71.23
CA GLU A 468 22.15 89.66 71.72
C GLU A 468 21.05 89.95 72.75
N ARG A 469 21.36 90.65 73.86
CA ARG A 469 20.43 90.86 75.00
C ARG A 469 19.84 92.27 75.01
N VAL A 470 18.51 92.36 75.11
CA VAL A 470 17.75 93.61 75.27
C VAL A 470 16.92 93.55 76.56
N TYR A 471 16.84 94.68 77.28
CA TYR A 471 16.11 94.84 78.55
C TYR A 471 14.65 95.28 78.28
N TYR A 472 13.67 94.72 79.00
CA TYR A 472 12.23 94.91 78.72
C TYR A 472 11.43 95.44 79.91
N ASP A 473 10.33 96.15 79.61
CA ASP A 473 9.40 96.72 80.58
C ASP A 473 8.50 95.66 81.27
N ARG A 474 8.07 95.95 82.50
CA ARG A 474 7.52 95.00 83.47
C ARG A 474 6.13 94.48 83.12
N VAL A 475 5.33 95.24 82.36
CA VAL A 475 3.96 94.86 81.99
C VAL A 475 3.97 93.84 80.86
N GLU A 476 4.73 94.08 79.79
CA GLU A 476 4.88 93.16 78.66
C GLU A 476 5.46 91.80 79.11
N TYR A 477 6.40 91.83 80.07
CA TYR A 477 6.97 90.63 80.69
C TYR A 477 5.89 89.71 81.30
N LEU A 478 4.85 90.25 81.93
CA LEU A 478 3.80 89.46 82.57
C LEU A 478 2.86 88.78 81.58
N GLU A 479 2.58 89.39 80.43
CA GLU A 479 1.79 88.78 79.36
C GLU A 479 2.60 87.73 78.60
N ARG A 480 3.84 88.03 78.18
CA ARG A 480 4.75 87.02 77.63
C ARG A 480 4.94 85.84 78.60
N SER A 481 5.03 86.10 79.91
CA SER A 481 5.11 85.04 80.95
C SER A 481 3.86 84.14 80.99
N LYS A 482 2.65 84.68 80.77
CA LYS A 482 1.41 83.87 80.66
C LYS A 482 1.41 83.01 79.40
N GLU A 483 1.84 83.55 78.27
CA GLU A 483 1.86 82.81 77.01
C GLU A 483 2.98 81.75 76.98
N ILE A 484 4.16 82.05 77.51
CA ILE A 484 5.23 81.08 77.76
C ILE A 484 4.73 79.93 78.65
N ARG A 485 3.90 80.20 79.67
CA ARG A 485 3.27 79.12 80.48
C ARG A 485 2.27 78.26 79.68
N ARG A 486 1.50 78.84 78.75
CA ARG A 486 0.62 78.07 77.84
C ARG A 486 1.43 77.21 76.87
N LEU A 487 2.44 77.80 76.23
CA LEU A 487 3.35 77.11 75.33
C LEU A 487 4.10 75.97 76.04
N MET A 488 4.59 76.18 77.27
CA MET A 488 5.20 75.12 78.09
C MET A 488 4.23 73.97 78.42
N LYS A 489 2.94 74.24 78.68
CA LYS A 489 1.93 73.18 78.86
C LYS A 489 1.73 72.39 77.56
N ARG A 490 1.63 73.07 76.41
CA ARG A 490 1.46 72.44 75.09
C ARG A 490 2.70 71.60 74.72
N PHE A 491 3.90 72.12 74.97
CA PHE A 491 5.17 71.42 74.78
C PHE A 491 5.28 70.14 75.64
N LYS A 492 4.81 70.16 76.89
CA LYS A 492 4.78 68.95 77.73
C LYS A 492 3.88 67.84 77.14
N VAL A 493 2.72 68.19 76.57
CA VAL A 493 1.82 67.23 75.92
C VAL A 493 2.48 66.65 74.66
N LEU A 494 3.02 67.51 73.78
CA LEU A 494 3.75 67.08 72.58
C LEU A 494 4.97 66.20 72.91
N LYS A 495 5.71 66.52 73.97
CA LYS A 495 6.84 65.70 74.44
C LYS A 495 6.41 64.30 74.86
N TYR A 496 5.25 64.16 75.52
CA TYR A 496 4.70 62.86 75.89
C TYR A 496 4.27 62.05 74.66
N GLN A 497 3.53 62.66 73.74
CA GLN A 497 3.11 62.00 72.49
C GLN A 497 4.30 61.54 71.64
N CYS A 498 5.34 62.37 71.54
CA CYS A 498 6.57 62.02 70.81
C CYS A 498 7.32 60.85 71.48
N HIS A 499 7.35 60.79 72.81
CA HIS A 499 7.92 59.65 73.55
C HIS A 499 7.15 58.35 73.32
N GLU A 500 5.82 58.40 73.30
CA GLU A 500 4.97 57.21 73.05
C GLU A 500 5.13 56.67 71.62
N LEU A 501 5.18 57.56 70.61
CA LEU A 501 5.47 57.20 69.23
C LEU A 501 6.85 56.58 69.07
N ASN A 502 7.88 57.17 69.70
CA ASN A 502 9.25 56.63 69.64
C ASN A 502 9.37 55.24 70.31
N HIS A 503 8.61 54.99 71.38
CA HIS A 503 8.54 53.67 72.01
C HIS A 503 7.91 52.62 71.07
N LYS A 504 6.79 52.94 70.41
CA LYS A 504 6.15 52.05 69.44
C LYS A 504 7.10 51.68 68.28
N LEU A 505 7.78 52.68 67.72
CA LEU A 505 8.73 52.50 66.61
C LEU A 505 9.96 51.66 67.02
N HIS A 506 10.42 51.77 68.28
CA HIS A 506 11.49 50.91 68.80
C HIS A 506 11.05 49.43 68.91
N VAL A 507 9.83 49.16 69.36
CA VAL A 507 9.30 47.78 69.47
C VAL A 507 9.16 47.13 68.10
N GLU A 508 8.63 47.85 67.10
CA GLU A 508 8.53 47.35 65.72
C GLU A 508 9.92 47.04 65.13
N SER A 509 10.92 47.89 65.37
CA SER A 509 12.30 47.67 64.94
C SER A 509 12.92 46.39 65.54
N GLN A 510 12.68 46.10 66.83
CA GLN A 510 13.16 44.87 67.47
C GLN A 510 12.52 43.61 66.89
N ILE A 511 11.22 43.66 66.54
CA ILE A 511 10.51 42.55 65.91
C ILE A 511 11.11 42.25 64.53
N GLU A 512 11.31 43.26 63.69
CA GLU A 512 11.90 43.08 62.35
C GLU A 512 13.37 42.60 62.39
N MET A 513 14.19 43.07 63.33
CA MET A 513 15.55 42.53 63.53
C MET A 513 15.57 41.06 63.99
N THR A 514 14.51 40.61 64.67
CA THR A 514 14.40 39.22 65.13
C THR A 514 13.89 38.32 64.00
N ARG A 515 12.92 38.82 63.21
CA ARG A 515 12.43 38.19 61.97
C ARG A 515 13.55 37.97 60.95
N HIS A 516 14.37 38.99 60.68
CA HIS A 516 15.52 38.86 59.77
C HIS A 516 16.56 37.83 60.22
N ARG A 517 16.83 37.73 61.53
CA ARG A 517 17.73 36.69 62.07
C ARG A 517 17.17 35.28 61.89
N PHE A 518 15.87 35.09 62.12
CA PHE A 518 15.21 33.80 61.92
C PHE A 518 15.24 33.38 60.44
N ILE A 519 14.86 34.28 59.52
CA ILE A 519 14.88 34.03 58.08
C ILE A 519 16.29 33.63 57.63
N LYS A 520 17.31 34.42 57.97
CA LYS A 520 18.71 34.14 57.59
C LYS A 520 19.20 32.77 58.06
N HIS A 521 18.77 32.32 59.24
CA HIS A 521 19.18 31.00 59.75
C HIS A 521 18.42 29.86 59.06
N SER A 522 17.11 30.03 58.85
CA SER A 522 16.26 29.09 58.09
C SER A 522 16.74 28.90 56.65
N GLU A 523 17.12 29.98 55.96
CA GLU A 523 17.71 29.96 54.62
C GLU A 523 19.05 29.21 54.58
N ALA A 524 19.92 29.42 55.58
CA ALA A 524 21.20 28.73 55.69
C ALA A 524 21.01 27.21 55.83
N SER A 525 20.19 26.76 56.78
CA SER A 525 19.91 25.33 56.98
C SER A 525 19.19 24.69 55.78
N SER A 526 18.28 25.43 55.14
CA SER A 526 17.62 24.95 53.91
C SER A 526 18.61 24.76 52.76
N LYS A 527 19.61 25.64 52.65
CA LYS A 527 20.67 25.54 51.64
C LYS A 527 21.61 24.36 51.90
N GLU A 528 21.98 24.10 53.15
CA GLU A 528 22.82 22.95 53.51
C GLU A 528 22.12 21.61 53.21
N LEU A 529 20.84 21.48 53.58
CA LEU A 529 20.03 20.30 53.27
C LEU A 529 19.91 20.08 51.76
N LEU A 530 19.56 21.13 51.01
CA LEU A 530 19.45 21.07 49.55
C LEU A 530 20.78 20.65 48.90
N GLN A 531 21.91 21.15 49.42
CA GLN A 531 23.22 20.83 48.88
C GLN A 531 23.61 19.36 49.14
N GLN A 532 23.28 18.81 50.31
CA GLN A 532 23.44 17.36 50.57
C GLN A 532 22.58 16.51 49.63
N THR A 533 21.30 16.85 49.46
CA THR A 533 20.39 16.13 48.54
C THR A 533 20.88 16.16 47.09
N ILE A 534 21.46 17.29 46.64
CA ILE A 534 22.07 17.40 45.31
C ILE A 534 23.30 16.48 45.20
N THR A 535 24.19 16.46 46.19
CA THR A 535 25.38 15.59 46.18
C THR A 535 25.01 14.11 46.12
N GLU A 536 24.11 13.64 46.99
CA GLU A 536 23.62 12.25 46.97
C GLU A 536 23.03 11.87 45.61
N ARG A 537 22.28 12.79 44.98
CA ARG A 537 21.68 12.55 43.67
C ARG A 537 22.71 12.52 42.54
N VAL A 538 23.77 13.33 42.61
CA VAL A 538 24.88 13.30 41.66
C VAL A 538 25.64 11.98 41.76
N ASP A 539 25.95 11.51 42.97
CA ASP A 539 26.66 10.24 43.19
C ASP A 539 25.83 9.04 42.68
N GLN A 540 24.51 9.07 42.90
CA GLN A 540 23.59 8.07 42.36
C GLN A 540 23.59 8.05 40.82
N LEU A 541 23.49 9.22 40.18
CA LEU A 541 23.54 9.35 38.71
C LEU A 541 24.89 8.89 38.12
N GLN A 542 25.99 9.09 38.82
CA GLN A 542 27.31 8.58 38.41
C GLN A 542 27.40 7.05 38.47
N ALA A 543 26.77 6.42 39.48
CA ALA A 543 26.68 4.97 39.56
C ALA A 543 25.82 4.39 38.42
N ASP A 544 24.69 5.01 38.12
CA ASP A 544 23.80 4.61 37.04
C ASP A 544 24.46 4.75 35.66
N LEU A 545 25.15 5.87 35.41
CA LEU A 545 25.96 6.08 34.18
C LEU A 545 26.99 4.97 33.95
N LYS A 546 27.64 4.49 35.02
CA LYS A 546 28.64 3.41 34.94
C LYS A 546 28.01 2.06 34.59
N ASN A 547 26.79 1.79 35.06
CA ASN A 547 26.05 0.59 34.69
C ASN A 547 25.59 0.65 33.23
N ILE A 548 25.10 1.81 32.78
CA ILE A 548 24.67 2.05 31.39
C ILE A 548 25.84 1.88 30.41
N ASP A 549 27.04 2.38 30.74
CA ASP A 549 28.22 2.23 29.87
C ASP A 549 28.70 0.76 29.76
N LEU A 550 28.58 -0.01 30.86
CA LEU A 550 28.86 -1.45 30.85
C LEU A 550 27.89 -2.21 29.95
N ASP A 551 26.58 -1.90 30.03
CA ASP A 551 25.56 -2.55 29.21
C ASP A 551 25.62 -2.12 27.74
N LYS A 552 25.94 -0.85 27.46
CA LYS A 552 26.30 -0.36 26.12
C LYS A 552 27.48 -1.14 25.53
N THR A 553 28.53 -1.38 26.31
CA THR A 553 29.70 -2.15 25.88
C THR A 553 29.33 -3.60 25.56
N ARG A 554 28.49 -4.24 26.39
CA ARG A 554 27.95 -5.59 26.13
C ARG A 554 27.09 -5.63 24.86
N ALA A 555 26.22 -4.64 24.66
CA ALA A 555 25.38 -4.54 23.47
C ALA A 555 26.20 -4.40 22.18
N ILE A 556 27.26 -3.59 22.20
CA ILE A 556 28.20 -3.45 21.06
C ILE A 556 28.90 -4.78 20.76
N GLN A 557 29.37 -5.51 21.78
CA GLN A 557 29.99 -6.84 21.60
C GLN A 557 29.01 -7.86 21.02
N ALA A 558 27.76 -7.87 21.48
CA ALA A 558 26.70 -8.72 20.94
C ALA A 558 26.37 -8.37 19.48
N ALA A 559 26.25 -7.07 19.15
CA ALA A 559 26.00 -6.59 17.79
C ALA A 559 27.12 -7.02 16.82
N ALA A 560 28.40 -6.87 17.22
CA ALA A 560 29.54 -7.29 16.39
C ALA A 560 29.57 -8.82 16.16
N ALA A 561 29.16 -9.62 17.16
CA ALA A 561 29.04 -11.07 17.00
C ALA A 561 27.89 -11.45 16.04
N ILE A 562 26.76 -10.75 16.12
CA ILE A 562 25.61 -10.91 15.23
C ILE A 562 25.96 -10.52 13.79
N GLU A 563 26.62 -9.37 13.59
CA GLU A 563 27.09 -8.92 12.26
C GLU A 563 28.02 -9.96 11.63
N LYS A 564 28.99 -10.48 12.39
CA LYS A 564 29.91 -11.52 11.93
C LYS A 564 29.17 -12.80 11.51
N PHE A 565 28.14 -13.21 12.24
CA PHE A 565 27.30 -14.35 11.88
C PHE A 565 26.51 -14.10 10.59
N TYR A 566 25.86 -12.95 10.45
CA TYR A 566 25.11 -12.61 9.23
C TYR A 566 26.01 -12.48 8.01
N ARG A 567 27.21 -11.90 8.15
CA ARG A 567 28.18 -11.78 7.06
C ARG A 567 28.64 -13.15 6.56
N TRP A 568 29.00 -14.06 7.47
CA TRP A 568 29.30 -15.45 7.12
C TRP A 568 28.10 -16.16 6.47
N LYS A 569 26.89 -15.89 6.95
CA LYS A 569 25.69 -16.54 6.41
C LYS A 569 25.33 -16.03 5.01
N LEU A 570 25.55 -14.75 4.73
CA LEU A 570 25.41 -14.15 3.40
C LEU A 570 26.41 -14.77 2.42
N GLU A 571 27.71 -14.75 2.75
CA GLU A 571 28.79 -15.33 1.94
C GLU A 571 28.55 -16.82 1.65
N SER A 572 28.12 -17.59 2.66
CA SER A 572 27.72 -18.99 2.49
C SER A 572 26.50 -19.18 1.58
N THR A 573 25.60 -18.21 1.50
CA THR A 573 24.40 -18.27 0.64
C THR A 573 24.70 -17.79 -0.78
N GLU A 574 25.56 -16.78 -0.95
CA GLU A 574 26.09 -16.35 -2.25
C GLU A 574 26.83 -17.51 -2.94
N GLN A 575 27.71 -18.22 -2.22
CA GLN A 575 28.41 -19.39 -2.74
C GLN A 575 27.46 -20.54 -3.14
N GLN A 576 26.34 -20.72 -2.41
CA GLN A 576 25.30 -21.68 -2.80
C GLN A 576 24.53 -21.25 -4.05
N ILE A 577 24.28 -19.96 -4.23
CA ILE A 577 23.64 -19.41 -5.43
C ILE A 577 24.57 -19.60 -6.64
N GLU A 578 25.86 -19.30 -6.49
CA GLU A 578 26.86 -19.45 -7.54
C GLU A 578 27.02 -20.91 -7.99
N ASP A 579 27.08 -21.88 -7.07
CA ASP A 579 27.11 -23.31 -7.44
C ASP A 579 25.81 -23.76 -8.14
N TRP A 580 24.65 -23.27 -7.68
CA TRP A 580 23.36 -23.51 -8.35
C TRP A 580 23.29 -22.93 -9.76
N MET A 581 23.81 -21.71 -9.96
CA MET A 581 23.88 -21.07 -11.29
C MET A 581 24.81 -21.85 -12.22
N ASN A 582 26.03 -22.13 -11.76
CA ASN A 582 27.00 -22.94 -12.50
C ASN A 582 26.46 -24.34 -12.85
N ARG A 583 25.64 -24.94 -11.97
CA ARG A 583 24.94 -26.20 -12.25
C ARG A 583 23.84 -26.02 -13.29
N PHE A 584 23.02 -24.98 -13.17
CA PHE A 584 21.93 -24.69 -14.10
C PHE A 584 22.45 -24.47 -15.52
N ASP A 585 23.53 -23.70 -15.70
CA ASP A 585 24.11 -23.45 -17.02
C ASP A 585 24.67 -24.72 -17.66
N ARG A 586 25.34 -25.59 -16.89
CA ARG A 586 25.77 -26.93 -17.38
C ARG A 586 24.58 -27.81 -17.81
N GLU A 587 23.51 -27.84 -17.03
CA GLU A 587 22.31 -28.63 -17.35
C GLU A 587 21.58 -28.07 -18.59
N LYS A 588 21.55 -26.74 -18.74
CA LYS A 588 21.00 -26.03 -19.91
C LYS A 588 21.80 -26.34 -21.18
N GLU A 589 23.13 -26.25 -21.15
CA GLU A 589 23.99 -26.56 -22.30
C GLU A 589 23.84 -28.01 -22.77
N ASP A 590 23.73 -28.97 -21.85
CA ASP A 590 23.46 -30.37 -22.22
C ASP A 590 22.10 -30.53 -22.94
N GLN A 591 21.04 -29.90 -22.43
CA GLN A 591 19.72 -29.91 -23.06
C GLN A 591 19.73 -29.24 -24.44
N ASP A 592 20.35 -28.07 -24.58
CA ASP A 592 20.48 -27.39 -25.88
C ASP A 592 21.26 -28.28 -26.88
N SER A 593 22.31 -28.99 -26.44
CA SER A 593 23.03 -29.95 -27.27
C SER A 593 22.14 -31.13 -27.72
N ARG A 594 21.24 -31.61 -26.86
CA ARG A 594 20.27 -32.67 -27.18
C ARG A 594 19.23 -32.18 -28.19
N PHE A 595 18.71 -30.96 -28.02
CA PHE A 595 17.77 -30.36 -28.98
C PHE A 595 18.41 -30.12 -30.35
N GLN A 596 19.68 -29.69 -30.41
CA GLN A 596 20.40 -29.57 -31.67
C GLN A 596 20.56 -30.93 -32.38
N LYS A 597 20.94 -31.98 -31.65
CA LYS A 597 21.03 -33.36 -32.19
C LYS A 597 19.67 -33.86 -32.69
N ALA A 598 18.58 -33.57 -31.96
CA ALA A 598 17.22 -33.93 -32.36
C ALA A 598 16.76 -33.20 -33.65
N ARG A 599 17.04 -31.90 -33.76
CA ARG A 599 16.75 -31.13 -35.00
C ARG A 599 17.57 -31.62 -36.20
N ALA A 600 18.82 -32.01 -35.98
CA ALA A 600 19.67 -32.56 -37.04
C ALA A 600 19.16 -33.92 -37.54
N THR A 601 18.71 -34.81 -36.64
CA THR A 601 18.11 -36.09 -37.05
C THR A 601 16.74 -35.90 -37.69
N GLU A 602 15.89 -34.99 -37.21
CA GLU A 602 14.62 -34.63 -37.86
C GLU A 602 14.83 -34.15 -39.30
N LYS A 603 15.81 -33.25 -39.52
CA LYS A 603 16.16 -32.78 -40.86
C LYS A 603 16.59 -33.93 -41.78
N TYR A 604 17.44 -34.83 -41.30
CA TYR A 604 17.87 -36.01 -42.05
C TYR A 604 16.70 -36.95 -42.41
N TRP A 605 15.78 -37.21 -41.48
CA TRP A 605 14.58 -38.02 -41.76
C TRP A 605 13.66 -37.37 -42.79
N ASN A 606 13.51 -36.04 -42.76
CA ASN A 606 12.73 -35.30 -43.75
C ASN A 606 13.36 -35.35 -45.15
N GLU A 607 14.68 -35.20 -45.26
CA GLU A 607 15.41 -35.37 -46.53
C GLU A 607 15.29 -36.81 -47.08
N LEU A 608 15.42 -37.81 -46.21
CA LEU A 608 15.26 -39.22 -46.59
C LEU A 608 13.83 -39.54 -47.06
N LYS A 609 12.81 -38.95 -46.42
CA LYS A 609 11.41 -39.08 -46.81
C LYS A 609 11.15 -38.51 -48.20
N ILE A 610 11.66 -37.32 -48.51
CA ILE A 610 11.55 -36.72 -49.85
C ILE A 610 12.20 -37.63 -50.91
N SER A 611 13.36 -38.20 -50.61
CA SER A 611 14.04 -39.16 -51.50
C SER A 611 13.29 -40.49 -51.67
N TYR A 612 12.53 -40.92 -50.66
CA TYR A 612 11.66 -42.09 -50.75
C TYR A 612 10.43 -41.80 -51.61
N ASP A 613 9.73 -40.69 -51.35
CA ASP A 613 8.53 -40.28 -52.08
C ASP A 613 8.82 -40.07 -53.59
N GLN A 614 9.99 -39.50 -53.93
CA GLN A 614 10.45 -39.39 -55.32
C GLN A 614 10.64 -40.76 -55.99
N ARG A 615 11.32 -41.70 -55.32
CA ARG A 615 11.53 -43.05 -55.86
C ARG A 615 10.24 -43.83 -55.98
N GLN A 616 9.28 -43.64 -55.06
CA GLN A 616 7.96 -44.25 -55.16
C GLN A 616 7.22 -43.76 -56.41
N GLN A 617 7.26 -42.45 -56.71
CA GLN A 617 6.66 -41.91 -57.94
C GLN A 617 7.29 -42.49 -59.23
N GLU A 618 8.60 -42.77 -59.23
CA GLU A 618 9.28 -43.45 -60.34
C GLU A 618 8.82 -44.91 -60.49
N VAL A 619 8.72 -45.66 -59.38
CA VAL A 619 8.19 -47.04 -59.37
C VAL A 619 6.76 -47.06 -59.91
N ASP A 620 5.86 -46.23 -59.37
CA ASP A 620 4.46 -46.12 -59.81
C ASP A 620 4.36 -45.75 -61.31
N LYS A 621 5.32 -44.98 -61.84
CA LYS A 621 5.39 -44.66 -63.27
C LYS A 621 5.82 -45.87 -64.10
N LEU A 622 6.86 -46.59 -63.67
CA LEU A 622 7.36 -47.79 -64.35
C LEU A 622 6.33 -48.92 -64.36
N GLU A 623 5.57 -49.12 -63.28
CA GLU A 623 4.46 -50.08 -63.24
C GLU A 623 3.37 -49.73 -64.25
N ARG A 624 2.99 -48.45 -64.35
CA ARG A 624 2.03 -47.96 -65.36
C ARG A 624 2.56 -48.04 -66.80
N GLU A 625 3.87 -48.07 -67.00
CA GLU A 625 4.49 -48.34 -68.30
C GLU A 625 4.51 -49.84 -68.61
N LEU A 626 4.84 -50.69 -67.64
CA LEU A 626 4.81 -52.15 -67.77
C LEU A 626 3.42 -52.67 -68.15
N VAL A 627 2.37 -52.21 -67.46
CA VAL A 627 0.97 -52.57 -67.77
C VAL A 627 0.57 -52.15 -69.20
N ARG A 628 1.02 -50.98 -69.68
CA ARG A 628 0.79 -50.55 -71.07
C ARG A 628 1.52 -51.43 -72.07
N TRP A 629 2.80 -51.75 -71.82
CA TRP A 629 3.58 -52.65 -72.66
C TRP A 629 2.98 -54.05 -72.76
N GLU A 630 2.48 -54.61 -71.65
CA GLU A 630 1.77 -55.89 -71.67
C GLU A 630 0.48 -55.85 -72.49
N ALA A 631 -0.30 -54.77 -72.38
CA ALA A 631 -1.52 -54.58 -73.16
C ALA A 631 -1.22 -54.47 -74.67
N GLU A 632 -0.18 -53.71 -75.04
CA GLU A 632 0.29 -53.64 -76.43
C GLU A 632 0.77 -54.99 -76.95
N LEU A 633 1.50 -55.77 -76.15
CA LEU A 633 1.99 -57.10 -76.54
C LEU A 633 0.80 -58.03 -76.84
N LYS A 634 -0.18 -58.07 -75.93
CA LYS A 634 -1.44 -58.84 -76.09
C LYS A 634 -2.22 -58.39 -77.33
N HIS A 635 -2.26 -57.08 -77.62
CA HIS A 635 -2.90 -56.55 -78.83
C HIS A 635 -2.16 -56.93 -80.11
N LYS A 636 -0.83 -56.83 -80.14
CA LYS A 636 0.03 -57.25 -81.27
C LYS A 636 -0.12 -58.74 -81.57
N GLU A 637 -0.18 -59.59 -80.54
CA GLU A 637 -0.50 -61.02 -80.70
C GLU A 637 -1.89 -61.25 -81.30
N LEU A 638 -2.92 -60.56 -80.81
CA LEU A 638 -4.30 -60.68 -81.31
C LEU A 638 -4.37 -60.30 -82.79
N CYS A 639 -3.77 -59.17 -83.16
CA CYS A 639 -3.67 -58.72 -84.55
C CYS A 639 -2.89 -59.70 -85.43
N GLY A 640 -1.81 -60.30 -84.93
CA GLY A 640 -1.09 -61.37 -85.63
C GLY A 640 -1.96 -62.61 -85.88
N ARG A 641 -2.74 -63.05 -84.89
CA ARG A 641 -3.68 -64.17 -85.03
C ARG A 641 -4.81 -63.87 -86.03
N LEU A 642 -5.36 -62.65 -86.00
CA LEU A 642 -6.38 -62.18 -86.93
C LEU A 642 -5.84 -62.08 -88.36
N ALA A 643 -4.67 -61.47 -88.56
CA ALA A 643 -4.01 -61.38 -89.86
C ALA A 643 -3.70 -62.77 -90.44
N THR A 644 -3.26 -63.71 -89.61
CA THR A 644 -3.04 -65.11 -90.03
C THR A 644 -4.34 -65.77 -90.51
N ARG A 645 -5.46 -65.57 -89.79
CA ARG A 645 -6.79 -66.06 -90.22
C ARG A 645 -7.24 -65.41 -91.53
N LEU A 646 -7.04 -64.10 -91.69
CA LEU A 646 -7.40 -63.35 -92.90
C LEU A 646 -6.57 -63.78 -94.11
N GLN A 647 -5.26 -64.00 -93.93
CA GLN A 647 -4.37 -64.55 -94.96
C GLN A 647 -4.75 -66.00 -95.33
N ALA A 648 -5.09 -66.84 -94.36
CA ALA A 648 -5.54 -68.21 -94.61
C ALA A 648 -6.88 -68.24 -95.38
N TRP A 649 -7.83 -67.39 -94.97
CA TRP A 649 -9.10 -67.21 -95.68
C TRP A 649 -8.89 -66.73 -97.12
N TRP A 650 -8.09 -65.67 -97.31
CA TRP A 650 -7.79 -65.11 -98.63
C TRP A 650 -7.08 -66.12 -99.54
N ARG A 651 -6.04 -66.82 -99.04
CA ARG A 651 -5.38 -67.91 -99.78
C ARG A 651 -6.38 -69.00 -100.17
N GLY A 652 -7.28 -69.39 -99.27
CA GLY A 652 -8.34 -70.36 -99.57
C GLY A 652 -9.35 -69.86 -100.61
N VAL A 653 -9.69 -68.56 -100.62
CA VAL A 653 -10.55 -67.94 -101.64
C VAL A 653 -9.85 -67.88 -103.00
N MET A 654 -8.57 -67.49 -103.04
CA MET A 654 -7.76 -67.43 -104.27
C MET A 654 -7.64 -68.81 -104.93
N VAL A 655 -7.40 -69.87 -104.14
CA VAL A 655 -7.43 -71.26 -104.63
C VAL A 655 -8.82 -71.65 -105.14
N ARG A 656 -9.89 -71.42 -104.36
CA ARG A 656 -11.27 -71.80 -104.76
C ARG A 656 -11.79 -71.05 -105.98
N ARG A 657 -11.29 -69.84 -106.28
CA ARG A 657 -11.66 -69.03 -107.45
C ARG A 657 -10.67 -69.15 -108.63
N GLY A 658 -9.64 -69.99 -108.54
CA GLY A 658 -8.67 -70.20 -109.62
C GLY A 658 -7.80 -68.97 -109.94
N LEU A 659 -7.67 -68.03 -109.01
CA LEU A 659 -6.95 -66.77 -109.22
C LEU A 659 -5.50 -66.89 -108.73
N GLY A 660 -4.57 -67.17 -109.65
CA GLY A 660 -3.13 -67.15 -109.37
C GLY A 660 -2.33 -68.25 -110.09
N ARG A 661 -1.01 -68.06 -110.22
CA ARG A 661 -0.09 -69.11 -110.71
C ARG A 661 0.31 -70.02 -109.55
N PHE A 662 -0.10 -71.29 -109.61
CA PHE A 662 0.27 -72.30 -108.63
C PHE A 662 1.30 -73.28 -109.23
N GLY A 663 2.57 -73.12 -108.86
CA GLY A 663 3.66 -74.02 -109.27
C GLY A 663 4.88 -73.83 -108.36
N PRO A 664 5.64 -74.90 -108.02
CA PRO A 664 6.73 -74.82 -107.07
C PRO A 664 8.05 -74.39 -107.72
N THR A 665 8.74 -73.41 -107.14
CA THR A 665 10.14 -73.09 -107.45
C THR A 665 11.00 -73.27 -106.20
N GLY A 666 12.13 -73.98 -106.33
CA GLY A 666 12.93 -74.43 -105.20
C GLY A 666 14.27 -73.72 -105.02
N GLY A 667 14.89 -73.95 -103.86
CA GLY A 667 16.30 -73.62 -103.56
C GLY A 667 16.53 -72.17 -103.10
N LYS A 668 17.27 -71.89 -102.02
CA LYS A 668 18.49 -72.56 -101.54
C LYS A 668 18.65 -72.45 -100.02
N LYS A 669 19.34 -73.42 -99.41
CA LYS A 669 19.85 -73.33 -98.03
C LYS A 669 21.06 -72.38 -97.99
N ALA A 670 21.13 -71.52 -96.98
CA ALA A 670 22.37 -70.88 -96.53
C ALA A 670 22.62 -71.23 -95.06
N LYS A 671 23.88 -71.49 -94.69
CA LYS A 671 24.26 -72.10 -93.40
C LYS A 671 24.23 -71.11 -92.23
N SER A 672 23.97 -71.66 -91.06
CA SER A 672 24.19 -71.02 -89.77
C SER A 672 25.68 -70.84 -89.45
N THR A 673 26.01 -69.76 -88.75
CA THR A 673 27.22 -69.63 -87.94
C THR A 673 26.84 -69.18 -86.54
N GLY A 674 26.90 -70.11 -85.59
CA GLY A 674 26.73 -69.79 -84.18
C GLY A 674 28.03 -69.28 -83.56
N LYS A 675 27.96 -68.23 -82.73
CA LYS A 675 28.94 -67.95 -81.68
C LYS A 675 28.18 -67.59 -80.42
N GLY A 676 28.32 -68.43 -79.39
CA GLY A 676 27.70 -68.21 -78.09
C GLY A 676 28.60 -67.42 -77.13
N GLY A 677 27.95 -66.84 -76.11
CA GLY A 677 28.58 -66.61 -74.81
C GLY A 677 29.30 -65.27 -74.61
N LYS A 678 28.69 -64.39 -73.82
CA LYS A 678 29.07 -64.30 -72.39
C LYS A 678 27.98 -63.64 -71.55
N LYS A 679 27.59 -64.31 -70.46
CA LYS A 679 26.92 -63.66 -69.33
C LYS A 679 27.94 -62.77 -68.62
N SER A 680 27.56 -61.54 -68.31
CA SER A 680 28.17 -60.78 -67.21
C SER A 680 27.04 -60.28 -66.32
N LYS A 681 26.94 -60.87 -65.13
CA LYS A 681 26.17 -60.30 -64.01
C LYS A 681 27.16 -59.48 -63.19
N LYS A 682 26.85 -58.23 -62.89
CA LYS A 682 27.16 -57.65 -61.57
C LYS A 682 26.32 -56.40 -61.31
N ILE A 683 25.49 -56.55 -60.27
CA ILE A 683 24.81 -55.54 -59.44
C ILE A 683 23.91 -54.60 -60.25
#